data_AF-A0A401FUT9-F1
#
_entry.id   AF-A0A401FUT9-F1
#
_cell.length_a   1.000
_cell.length_b   1.000
_cell.length_c   1.000
_cell.angle_alpha   90.00
_cell.angle_beta   90.00
_cell.angle_gamma   90.00
#
_symmetry.space_group_name_H-M   'P 1'
#
loop_
_entity.id
_entity.type
_entity.pdbx_description
1 polymer ?
#
loop_
_entity_poly.entity_id
_entity_poly.type
_entity_poly.pdbx_seq_one_letter_code
_entity_poly.pdbx_strand_id
1 'polypeptide(L)'
;MKVRILAIVSMMLVTVSAFADDGELFRRNVSKTPDLETEHAYIKMLELYVPAQKSDGTLLEKIEYKDAEGAIADERTMAKPLIAFYQDGLTVPVPDVGFPGHNHHDIYGAVSLDDGATWKRTNLSKSGDLSSFTLKDGTKYPGGVVRLFAASAGKKVLAVWASRYARGGSPNYAMDDTQRGALATYLGIDVEDLYLNDLFGVSGSQGSSDFADEGYPTVGEVPYCALWTARGTLEEVLDENGTATHKIVWRKAERLTSGVRDAHRMEAAAVEGAGFIVTWQEDPEGLRPGKGEGPGEGWSGAIAHHQTDIWYSYISWDNFDFVSEDGSYSSPISLAEYEKTTIPSVGIPMSIPVRITDNAMCQNGVDNEDDLYCSADFNGNGAADFCASTVTVTIETPEGPVQDIELCVTENGRLLRGNIAATRARVNLQGYDSDDDGVNDSAWVVVAYEESKGLGEEEDLDPNDLIEKVDMGKNIWYHTFDMFTPELVSQGMILNQPAVYPDDWTVVGGRLKENNDWGYRFMQIDPDPIYEEQASLESTLYQAEIARRFSLISQSAAEAGPSGTVAFAMWKQGIIRQGGPADVMARRFVLPDDFNPAEDNPFDYANMECGTWAFPLDADGKPTNPRYVKGLCVESAINLSGTSIVTCDTGSEDCAADFPWNEYFDDIAGGTVLAKMTEWSQSGPDFNADISIDNIGNLDDTTWENPYEVAKGHRGFMSGDFIMVLYAWSPNWLANTVGHDTYNLYVRRSFDGGQTWTTTPNASPWTDVDGVVADGTNTCETYRDEALGEDGTVCTDYAAGAFEPARNVSQLIGTQVTILDPRYSPTTDSILQEDGSFLYPDDERNPSKFFIVYETGDNSTVAEGEATPLNLYYSRAINWGDEYDLADIDDDDIGDTFDWLENKKKYHSGEGSITANPGGTFFYAVWNQWQEDKHENVFDSDAIFRRVLYLDEDCEGEDCITPPPVDDDDGEDSGGGGGAKPKKR
;
A
#
# COMPACT_ATOMS: atom_id res chain seq x y z
N MET A 1 44.61 -67.34 11.94
CA MET A 1 44.61 -67.36 10.46
C MET A 1 44.09 -65.99 10.02
N LYS A 2 44.85 -65.29 9.18
CA LYS A 2 44.74 -63.85 8.87
C LYS A 2 43.42 -63.47 8.17
N VAL A 3 42.76 -62.38 8.59
CA VAL A 3 41.95 -61.46 7.76
C VAL A 3 42.03 -60.06 8.41
N ARG A 4 43.01 -59.24 8.01
CA ARG A 4 42.86 -57.95 7.28
C ARG A 4 41.95 -56.90 7.97
N ILE A 5 42.62 -55.96 8.63
CA ILE A 5 42.12 -54.65 9.04
C ILE A 5 42.08 -53.77 7.77
N LEU A 6 40.92 -53.22 7.45
CA LEU A 6 40.76 -52.11 6.50
C LEU A 6 40.53 -50.86 7.37
N ALA A 7 41.50 -49.95 7.38
CA ALA A 7 41.35 -48.64 8.00
C ALA A 7 40.58 -47.75 7.03
N ILE A 8 39.35 -47.39 7.39
CA ILE A 8 38.63 -46.28 6.78
C ILE A 8 38.98 -45.06 7.61
N VAL A 9 39.72 -44.14 7.01
CA VAL A 9 40.01 -42.82 7.56
C VAL A 9 38.71 -42.03 7.42
N SER A 10 38.00 -41.84 8.54
CA SER A 10 36.92 -40.87 8.63
C SER A 10 37.57 -39.49 8.68
N MET A 11 37.39 -38.73 7.60
CA MET A 11 37.82 -37.35 7.47
C MET A 11 36.73 -36.53 8.17
N MET A 12 37.01 -36.06 9.39
CA MET A 12 36.19 -35.03 10.04
C MET A 12 36.22 -33.79 9.14
N LEU A 13 35.14 -33.56 8.39
CA LEU A 13 34.82 -32.24 7.91
C LEU A 13 34.42 -31.43 9.14
N VAL A 14 35.22 -30.43 9.47
CA VAL A 14 34.81 -29.34 10.35
C VAL A 14 33.96 -28.45 9.46
N THR A 15 32.64 -28.53 9.60
CA THR A 15 31.71 -27.56 9.04
C THR A 15 32.00 -26.22 9.71
N VAL A 16 32.31 -25.22 8.90
CA VAL A 16 32.40 -23.82 9.31
C VAL A 16 31.28 -23.16 8.54
N SER A 17 30.19 -22.82 9.22
CA SER A 17 29.06 -22.11 8.63
C SER A 17 29.56 -20.81 7.99
N ALA A 18 29.31 -20.64 6.69
CA ALA A 18 29.52 -19.38 6.00
C ALA A 18 28.24 -18.55 6.14
N PHE A 19 28.33 -17.46 6.90
CA PHE A 19 27.24 -16.50 7.09
C PHE A 19 27.33 -15.41 6.01
N ALA A 20 26.20 -14.83 5.61
CA ALA A 20 26.20 -13.61 4.80
C ALA A 20 27.08 -12.54 5.47
N ASP A 21 28.19 -12.16 4.83
CA ASP A 21 29.03 -11.08 5.34
C ASP A 21 28.44 -9.73 4.93
N ASP A 22 27.42 -9.30 5.68
CA ASP A 22 27.02 -7.90 5.62
C ASP A 22 28.26 -7.06 5.97
N GLY A 23 28.68 -6.16 5.09
CA GLY A 23 29.86 -5.33 5.33
C GLY A 23 29.80 -4.50 6.63
N GLU A 24 30.76 -3.60 6.83
CA GLU A 24 30.81 -2.75 8.03
C GLU A 24 29.45 -2.05 8.30
N LEU A 25 28.94 -2.17 9.53
CA LEU A 25 27.66 -1.57 9.95
C LEU A 25 27.60 -0.07 9.63
N PHE A 26 26.84 0.27 8.58
CA PHE A 26 26.71 1.64 8.09
C PHE A 26 25.38 2.26 8.49
N ARG A 27 25.39 3.10 9.53
CA ARG A 27 24.18 3.74 10.05
C ARG A 27 24.34 5.25 10.24
N ARG A 28 23.29 6.03 9.94
CA ARG A 28 23.26 7.49 10.10
C ARG A 28 21.91 7.94 10.66
N ASN A 29 21.96 8.94 11.54
CA ASN A 29 20.78 9.72 11.91
C ASN A 29 20.61 10.86 10.90
N VAL A 30 19.50 10.84 10.17
CA VAL A 30 19.18 11.77 9.09
C VAL A 30 18.59 13.06 9.64
N SER A 31 17.57 12.96 10.49
CA SER A 31 16.82 14.09 11.08
C SER A 31 17.65 14.90 12.07
N LYS A 32 18.42 14.26 12.96
CA LYS A 32 19.29 14.88 13.98
C LYS A 32 18.54 15.88 14.86
N THR A 33 17.35 15.51 15.30
CA THR A 33 16.42 16.35 16.05
C THR A 33 15.85 15.58 17.24
N PRO A 34 16.70 15.10 18.17
CA PRO A 34 16.26 14.27 19.30
C PRO A 34 15.28 14.96 20.26
N ASP A 35 15.20 16.29 20.21
CA ASP A 35 14.28 17.10 21.02
C ASP A 35 12.90 17.27 20.35
N LEU A 36 12.70 16.76 19.13
CA LEU A 36 11.47 16.82 18.34
C LEU A 36 10.91 15.42 18.10
N GLU A 37 9.69 15.35 17.60
CA GLU A 37 9.06 14.12 17.14
C GLU A 37 9.25 13.99 15.63
N THR A 38 9.81 12.86 15.19
CA THR A 38 10.01 12.51 13.78
C THR A 38 9.16 11.31 13.40
N GLU A 39 8.39 11.45 12.31
CA GLU A 39 7.45 10.42 11.85
C GLU A 39 7.46 10.28 10.32
N HIS A 40 6.86 9.20 9.82
CA HIS A 40 6.67 8.93 8.39
C HIS A 40 7.96 9.01 7.57
N ALA A 41 9.06 8.46 8.09
CA ALA A 41 10.32 8.41 7.37
C ALA A 41 10.26 7.44 6.17
N TYR A 42 10.69 7.92 5.01
CA TYR A 42 10.59 7.19 3.74
C TYR A 42 11.76 7.51 2.81
N ILE A 43 12.22 6.57 1.97
CA ILE A 43 13.37 6.76 1.06
C ILE A 43 13.02 6.56 -0.43
N LYS A 44 13.63 7.37 -1.30
CA LYS A 44 13.72 7.17 -2.75
C LYS A 44 15.18 7.11 -3.20
N MET A 45 15.47 6.23 -4.15
CA MET A 45 16.71 6.21 -4.91
C MET A 45 16.42 6.69 -6.34
N LEU A 46 17.23 7.61 -6.87
CA LEU A 46 17.17 7.95 -8.29
C LEU A 46 18.06 6.99 -9.08
N GLU A 47 17.53 6.43 -10.17
CA GLU A 47 18.18 5.40 -11.00
C GLU A 47 19.20 5.99 -11.99
N LEU A 48 20.11 6.81 -11.47
CA LEU A 48 21.18 7.45 -12.22
C LEU A 48 22.41 7.68 -11.34
N TYR A 49 23.52 8.02 -11.96
CA TYR A 49 24.77 8.31 -11.27
C TYR A 49 25.15 9.79 -11.31
N VAL A 50 25.66 10.30 -10.19
CA VAL A 50 26.39 11.57 -10.10
C VAL A 50 27.77 11.36 -9.50
N PRO A 51 28.74 12.26 -9.75
CA PRO A 51 30.00 12.25 -9.03
C PRO A 51 29.77 12.24 -7.52
N ALA A 52 30.43 11.33 -6.82
CA ALA A 52 30.28 11.20 -5.38
C ALA A 52 30.66 12.51 -4.69
N GLN A 53 29.75 13.05 -3.86
CA GLN A 53 29.97 14.33 -3.20
C GLN A 53 29.25 14.43 -1.86
N LYS A 54 29.90 15.11 -0.93
CA LYS A 54 29.31 15.39 0.40
C LYS A 54 28.15 16.38 0.29
N SER A 55 27.33 16.43 1.33
CA SER A 55 26.19 17.34 1.44
C SER A 55 26.56 18.83 1.45
N ASP A 56 27.84 19.16 1.70
CA ASP A 56 28.39 20.51 1.57
C ASP A 56 28.88 20.87 0.15
N GLY A 57 28.80 19.92 -0.80
CA GLY A 57 29.25 20.07 -2.18
C GLY A 57 30.69 19.63 -2.44
N THR A 58 31.41 19.14 -1.43
CA THR A 58 32.79 18.64 -1.61
C THR A 58 32.79 17.33 -2.41
N LEU A 59 33.41 17.34 -3.60
CA LEU A 59 33.63 16.13 -4.39
C LEU A 59 34.53 15.13 -3.66
N LEU A 60 34.20 13.85 -3.79
CA LEU A 60 34.98 12.73 -3.28
C LEU A 60 35.78 12.11 -4.44
N GLU A 61 37.01 11.67 -4.16
CA GLU A 61 37.77 10.87 -5.12
C GLU A 61 37.15 9.49 -5.30
N LYS A 62 36.70 8.89 -4.18
CA LYS A 62 36.00 7.61 -4.11
C LYS A 62 35.23 7.46 -2.80
N ILE A 63 34.24 6.59 -2.81
CA ILE A 63 33.53 6.01 -1.67
C ILE A 63 34.15 4.63 -1.42
N GLU A 64 34.61 4.38 -0.20
CA GLU A 64 35.16 3.08 0.20
C GLU A 64 34.06 2.26 0.88
N TYR A 65 33.87 1.04 0.40
CA TYR A 65 32.99 0.03 0.96
C TYR A 65 33.84 -1.02 1.64
N LYS A 66 33.44 -1.45 2.84
CA LYS A 66 34.26 -2.31 3.69
C LYS A 66 33.51 -3.55 4.13
N ASP A 67 34.25 -4.64 4.27
CA ASP A 67 33.78 -5.89 4.90
C ASP A 67 33.56 -5.73 6.41
N ALA A 68 33.01 -6.75 7.08
CA ALA A 68 32.78 -6.70 8.52
C ALA A 68 34.07 -6.59 9.35
N GLU A 69 35.22 -7.00 8.80
CA GLU A 69 36.54 -6.80 9.40
C GLU A 69 37.12 -5.39 9.19
N GLY A 70 36.47 -4.56 8.36
CA GLY A 70 36.86 -3.18 8.07
C GLY A 70 37.92 -3.03 6.97
N ALA A 71 38.22 -4.09 6.21
CA ALA A 71 39.04 -4.00 5.01
C ALA A 71 38.20 -3.52 3.81
N ILE A 72 38.84 -2.84 2.86
CA ILE A 72 38.13 -2.30 1.69
C ILE A 72 37.77 -3.45 0.75
N ALA A 73 36.48 -3.64 0.53
CA ALA A 73 35.90 -4.64 -0.35
C ALA A 73 35.60 -4.06 -1.75
N ASP A 74 35.13 -2.81 -1.83
CA ASP A 74 34.84 -2.12 -3.11
C ASP A 74 35.09 -0.61 -3.01
N GLU A 75 35.27 0.05 -4.15
CA GLU A 75 35.48 1.50 -4.26
C GLU A 75 34.71 2.10 -5.45
N ARG A 76 33.90 3.14 -5.21
CA ARG A 76 33.10 3.79 -6.27
C ARG A 76 33.37 5.29 -6.37
N THR A 77 33.46 5.81 -7.59
CA THR A 77 33.67 7.26 -7.85
C THR A 77 32.36 8.02 -8.06
N MET A 78 31.28 7.29 -8.31
CA MET A 78 29.93 7.82 -8.55
C MET A 78 28.97 7.27 -7.50
N ALA A 79 27.93 8.03 -7.18
CA ALA A 79 26.89 7.66 -6.23
C ALA A 79 25.50 7.77 -6.86
N LYS A 80 24.60 6.88 -6.43
CA LYS A 80 23.17 6.98 -6.69
C LYS A 80 22.58 8.03 -5.75
N PRO A 81 21.86 9.05 -6.24
CA PRO A 81 21.19 10.00 -5.35
C PRO A 81 20.15 9.32 -4.47
N LEU A 82 20.22 9.55 -3.16
CA LEU A 82 19.24 9.09 -2.18
C LEU A 82 18.48 10.28 -1.61
N ILE A 83 17.17 10.15 -1.47
CA ILE A 83 16.29 11.19 -0.91
C ILE A 83 15.45 10.57 0.21
N ALA A 84 15.64 11.02 1.44
CA ALA A 84 14.82 10.67 2.57
C ALA A 84 13.79 11.78 2.85
N PHE A 85 12.53 11.40 3.01
CA PHE A 85 11.44 12.27 3.45
C PHE A 85 11.02 11.88 4.85
N TYR A 86 10.65 12.86 5.67
CA TYR A 86 10.12 12.63 7.02
C TYR A 86 9.40 13.88 7.52
N GLN A 87 8.50 13.70 8.48
CA GLN A 87 7.90 14.78 9.28
C GLN A 87 8.74 15.02 10.52
N ASP A 88 8.87 16.27 10.93
CA ASP A 88 9.66 16.62 12.11
C ASP A 88 9.12 17.91 12.73
N GLY A 89 8.85 17.90 14.04
CA GLY A 89 8.37 19.07 14.76
C GLY A 89 7.94 18.77 16.20
N LEU A 90 7.26 19.75 16.82
CA LEU A 90 6.71 19.60 18.16
C LEU A 90 5.28 19.08 18.10
N THR A 91 4.92 18.15 18.97
CA THR A 91 3.53 17.74 19.19
C THR A 91 3.06 18.19 20.55
N VAL A 92 1.83 18.73 20.59
CA VAL A 92 1.10 18.92 21.84
C VAL A 92 0.13 17.75 21.99
N PRO A 93 0.45 16.73 22.80
CA PRO A 93 -0.38 15.54 22.91
C PRO A 93 -1.71 15.87 23.58
N VAL A 94 -2.76 15.15 23.17
CA VAL A 94 -4.08 15.21 23.82
C VAL A 94 -4.28 13.88 24.55
N PRO A 95 -4.23 13.86 25.89
CA PRO A 95 -4.27 12.62 26.65
C PRO A 95 -5.64 11.93 26.54
N ASP A 96 -5.61 10.60 26.68
CA ASP A 96 -6.77 9.73 26.89
C ASP A 96 -7.78 9.63 25.71
N VAL A 97 -7.42 10.06 24.49
CA VAL A 97 -8.34 10.05 23.32
C VAL A 97 -7.75 9.49 22.02
N GLY A 98 -6.49 9.04 22.04
CA GLY A 98 -5.79 8.50 20.86
C GLY A 98 -5.64 9.48 19.69
N PHE A 99 -5.90 10.77 19.91
CA PHE A 99 -5.71 11.81 18.91
C PHE A 99 -4.20 12.07 18.76
N PRO A 100 -3.64 12.09 17.54
CA PRO A 100 -2.20 12.27 17.30
C PRO A 100 -1.59 13.57 17.87
N GLY A 101 -2.44 14.50 18.34
CA GLY A 101 -2.02 15.73 18.99
C GLY A 101 -2.07 16.94 18.05
N HIS A 102 -1.95 18.12 18.66
CA HIS A 102 -1.84 19.37 17.91
C HIS A 102 -0.38 19.58 17.52
N ASN A 103 0.01 19.06 16.37
CA ASN A 103 1.40 19.09 15.92
C ASN A 103 1.77 20.38 15.17
N HIS A 104 3.06 20.69 15.25
CA HIS A 104 3.77 21.75 14.53
C HIS A 104 4.73 21.12 13.49
N HIS A 105 4.40 19.95 12.97
CA HIS A 105 5.28 19.23 12.06
C HIS A 105 5.48 19.98 10.76
N ASP A 106 6.71 19.96 10.27
CA ASP A 106 7.07 20.28 8.90
C ASP A 106 7.54 19.03 8.17
N ILE A 107 7.38 19.00 6.84
CA ILE A 107 7.98 17.97 5.99
C ILE A 107 9.38 18.38 5.54
N TYR A 108 10.32 17.45 5.63
CA TYR A 108 11.69 17.61 5.19
C TYR A 108 12.02 16.67 4.03
N GLY A 109 12.77 17.17 3.05
CA GLY A 109 13.48 16.37 2.06
C GLY A 109 14.99 16.43 2.31
N ALA A 110 15.60 15.31 2.66
CA ALA A 110 17.03 15.16 2.92
C ALA A 110 17.71 14.41 1.77
N VAL A 111 18.73 15.01 1.16
CA VAL A 111 19.40 14.47 -0.03
C VAL A 111 20.82 14.03 0.29
N SER A 112 21.20 12.83 -0.13
CA SER A 112 22.58 12.32 -0.12
C SER A 112 23.05 12.04 -1.54
N LEU A 113 24.30 12.44 -1.82
CA LEU A 113 25.00 12.22 -3.09
C LEU A 113 26.36 11.51 -2.86
N ASP A 114 26.50 10.88 -1.69
CA ASP A 114 27.65 10.09 -1.25
C ASP A 114 27.18 8.77 -0.61
N ASP A 115 26.11 8.21 -1.19
CA ASP A 115 25.56 6.89 -0.85
C ASP A 115 25.17 6.76 0.64
N GLY A 116 24.55 7.83 1.17
CA GLY A 116 23.99 7.91 2.52
C GLY A 116 24.96 8.39 3.59
N ALA A 117 26.21 8.72 3.26
CA ALA A 117 27.20 9.14 4.26
C ALA A 117 26.92 10.51 4.87
N THR A 118 26.47 11.47 4.05
CA THR A 118 26.07 12.81 4.47
C THR A 118 24.75 13.24 3.81
N TRP A 119 23.97 14.04 4.55
CA TRP A 119 22.61 14.42 4.16
C TRP A 119 22.40 15.94 4.20
N LYS A 120 21.83 16.49 3.14
CA LYS A 120 21.39 17.89 3.03
C LYS A 120 19.88 17.99 3.25
N ARG A 121 19.48 18.39 4.46
CA ARG A 121 18.08 18.57 4.86
C ARG A 121 17.50 19.89 4.34
N THR A 122 16.28 19.86 3.82
CA THR A 122 15.52 21.04 3.39
C THR A 122 14.09 20.94 3.91
N ASN A 123 13.64 21.94 4.68
CA ASN A 123 12.24 22.08 5.09
C ASN A 123 11.41 22.54 3.88
N LEU A 124 10.47 21.69 3.43
CA LEU A 124 9.67 21.89 2.23
C LEU A 124 8.38 22.69 2.53
N SER A 125 7.69 22.41 3.64
CA SER A 125 6.41 23.04 4.00
C SER A 125 6.56 24.42 4.63
N LYS A 126 7.47 24.58 5.60
CA LYS A 126 7.66 25.80 6.41
C LYS A 126 6.35 26.34 6.97
N SER A 127 5.46 25.44 7.41
CA SER A 127 4.10 25.73 7.83
C SER A 127 3.84 25.43 9.29
N GLY A 128 4.63 24.59 9.95
CA GLY A 128 4.37 24.13 11.33
C GLY A 128 4.12 25.26 12.33
N ASP A 129 4.90 26.34 12.26
CA ASP A 129 4.76 27.53 13.11
C ASP A 129 3.83 28.63 12.56
N LEU A 130 3.25 28.41 11.38
CA LEU A 130 2.29 29.32 10.77
C LEU A 130 0.86 28.95 11.15
N SER A 131 -0.08 29.83 10.81
CA SER A 131 -1.50 29.61 11.06
C SER A 131 -2.33 30.29 9.99
N SER A 132 -3.26 29.53 9.41
CA SER A 132 -4.30 30.02 8.50
C SER A 132 -5.67 30.09 9.15
N PHE A 133 -5.83 29.47 10.34
CA PHE A 133 -7.10 29.34 11.04
C PHE A 133 -7.01 29.88 12.47
N THR A 134 -8.06 30.58 12.90
CA THR A 134 -8.17 31.10 14.27
C THR A 134 -9.40 30.48 14.90
N LEU A 135 -9.20 29.74 15.98
CA LEU A 135 -10.27 29.07 16.72
C LEU A 135 -11.28 30.07 17.28
N LYS A 136 -12.46 29.59 17.66
CA LYS A 136 -13.54 30.39 18.27
C LYS A 136 -13.07 31.21 19.49
N ASP A 137 -12.07 30.72 20.24
CA ASP A 137 -11.50 31.37 21.42
C ASP A 137 -10.45 32.46 21.10
N GLY A 138 -10.09 32.63 19.82
CA GLY A 138 -9.07 33.56 19.33
C GLY A 138 -7.66 32.98 19.26
N THR A 139 -7.45 31.73 19.64
CA THR A 139 -6.17 31.02 19.54
C THR A 139 -5.86 30.71 18.08
N LYS A 140 -4.60 30.90 17.68
CA LYS A 140 -4.12 30.52 16.34
C LYS A 140 -3.80 29.03 16.33
N TYR A 141 -4.45 28.29 15.44
CA TYR A 141 -4.18 26.86 15.29
C TYR A 141 -2.88 26.65 14.47
N PRO A 142 -1.97 25.76 14.89
CA PRO A 142 -0.71 25.52 14.19
C PRO A 142 -0.90 24.87 12.81
N GLY A 143 0.00 25.20 11.88
CA GLY A 143 -0.05 24.77 10.49
C GLY A 143 0.59 23.40 10.23
N GLY A 144 0.54 22.51 11.22
CA GLY A 144 1.19 21.21 11.21
C GLY A 144 0.83 20.33 10.02
N VAL A 145 1.78 19.50 9.61
CA VAL A 145 1.62 18.45 8.62
C VAL A 145 1.13 17.18 9.31
N VAL A 146 0.18 16.47 8.69
CA VAL A 146 -0.38 15.23 9.28
C VAL A 146 0.04 13.98 8.51
N ARG A 147 0.36 14.09 7.22
CA ARG A 147 0.71 12.94 6.38
C ARG A 147 1.54 13.37 5.18
N LEU A 148 2.46 12.52 4.72
CA LEU A 148 3.26 12.76 3.52
C LEU A 148 3.33 11.55 2.60
N PHE A 149 3.62 11.82 1.33
CA PHE A 149 3.99 10.82 0.32
C PHE A 149 4.98 11.43 -0.67
N ALA A 150 5.76 10.59 -1.38
CA ALA A 150 6.66 11.06 -2.43
C ALA A 150 6.81 10.07 -3.58
N ALA A 151 6.95 10.61 -4.79
CA ALA A 151 7.22 9.86 -6.02
C ALA A 151 8.44 10.46 -6.74
N SER A 152 9.17 9.63 -7.49
CA SER A 152 10.32 10.04 -8.28
C SER A 152 10.42 9.20 -9.54
N ALA A 153 10.86 9.84 -10.62
CA ALA A 153 11.22 9.18 -11.88
C ALA A 153 12.35 10.01 -12.52
N GLY A 154 13.30 9.34 -13.17
CA GLY A 154 14.52 9.95 -13.70
C GLY A 154 15.20 10.89 -12.69
N LYS A 155 15.37 12.16 -13.08
CA LYS A 155 15.97 13.22 -12.24
C LYS A 155 14.97 14.05 -11.42
N LYS A 156 13.67 13.71 -11.44
CA LYS A 156 12.57 14.52 -10.92
C LYS A 156 11.94 13.86 -9.69
N VAL A 157 11.52 14.67 -8.72
CA VAL A 157 10.90 14.19 -7.48
C VAL A 157 9.76 15.12 -7.04
N LEU A 158 8.64 14.53 -6.65
CA LEU A 158 7.46 15.20 -6.13
C LEU A 158 7.19 14.74 -4.70
N ALA A 159 7.12 15.68 -3.77
CA ALA A 159 6.63 15.46 -2.41
C ALA A 159 5.20 16.01 -2.28
N VAL A 160 4.32 15.30 -1.59
CA VAL A 160 2.91 15.66 -1.38
C VAL A 160 2.59 15.52 0.11
N TRP A 161 1.83 16.45 0.68
CA TRP A 161 1.40 16.37 2.08
C TRP A 161 0.09 17.08 2.36
N ALA A 162 -0.59 16.65 3.42
CA ALA A 162 -1.75 17.34 3.98
C ALA A 162 -1.29 18.23 5.14
N SER A 163 -1.74 19.48 5.15
CA SER A 163 -1.37 20.45 6.18
C SER A 163 -2.57 21.23 6.66
N ARG A 164 -2.64 21.45 7.97
CA ARG A 164 -3.61 22.34 8.63
C ARG A 164 -3.38 23.82 8.24
N TYR A 165 -2.30 24.14 7.54
CA TYR A 165 -2.05 25.44 6.94
C TYR A 165 -2.61 25.53 5.52
N ALA A 166 -3.60 26.40 5.33
CA ALA A 166 -4.27 26.63 4.06
C ALA A 166 -4.16 28.09 3.61
N ARG A 167 -2.94 28.64 3.51
CA ARG A 167 -2.74 30.01 2.99
C ARG A 167 -1.47 30.15 2.15
N GLY A 168 -1.60 30.79 0.98
CA GLY A 168 -0.47 30.97 0.05
C GLY A 168 -0.40 29.84 -0.98
N GLY A 169 0.80 29.56 -1.49
CA GLY A 169 1.03 28.47 -2.46
C GLY A 169 0.56 28.74 -3.90
N SER A 170 0.05 29.95 -4.19
CA SER A 170 -0.46 30.36 -5.50
C SER A 170 -1.28 29.27 -6.23
N PRO A 171 -2.32 28.70 -5.61
CA PRO A 171 -3.07 27.59 -6.21
C PRO A 171 -3.68 27.96 -7.56
N ASN A 172 -3.85 26.97 -8.44
CA ASN A 172 -4.41 27.12 -9.79
C ASN A 172 -5.80 27.80 -9.75
N TYR A 173 -6.70 27.37 -8.86
CA TYR A 173 -8.04 27.95 -8.68
C TYR A 173 -8.06 29.43 -8.24
N ALA A 174 -6.93 30.00 -7.79
CA ALA A 174 -6.86 31.40 -7.35
C ALA A 174 -6.32 32.36 -8.43
N MET A 175 -6.10 31.88 -9.66
CA MET A 175 -5.69 32.72 -10.77
C MET A 175 -6.76 33.73 -11.16
N ASP A 176 -6.34 34.96 -11.46
CA ASP A 176 -7.20 35.92 -12.15
C ASP A 176 -7.37 35.57 -13.64
N ASP A 177 -8.38 36.14 -14.29
CA ASP A 177 -8.72 35.85 -15.70
C ASP A 177 -7.55 36.12 -16.66
N THR A 178 -6.66 37.06 -16.33
CA THR A 178 -5.52 37.39 -17.18
C THR A 178 -4.45 36.31 -17.08
N GLN A 179 -4.15 35.85 -15.86
CA GLN A 179 -3.22 34.75 -15.62
C GLN A 179 -3.74 33.45 -16.25
N ARG A 180 -5.02 33.13 -16.02
CA ARG A 180 -5.67 31.94 -16.58
C ARG A 180 -5.63 31.94 -18.11
N GLY A 181 -6.02 33.04 -18.75
CA GLY A 181 -5.98 33.17 -20.21
C GLY A 181 -4.56 33.07 -20.79
N ALA A 182 -3.56 33.59 -20.09
CA ALA A 182 -2.16 33.47 -20.52
C ALA A 182 -1.65 32.03 -20.42
N LEU A 183 -1.96 31.33 -19.32
CA LEU A 183 -1.57 29.94 -19.12
C LEU A 183 -2.30 29.00 -20.10
N ALA A 184 -3.61 29.20 -20.32
CA ALA A 184 -4.37 28.47 -21.34
C ALA A 184 -3.75 28.61 -22.73
N THR A 185 -3.36 29.83 -23.11
CA THR A 185 -2.66 30.08 -24.38
C THR A 185 -1.31 29.36 -24.46
N TYR A 186 -0.57 29.30 -23.36
CA TYR A 186 0.72 28.58 -23.30
C TYR A 186 0.54 27.07 -23.45
N LEU A 187 -0.41 26.49 -22.72
CA LEU A 187 -0.72 25.06 -22.74
C LEU A 187 -1.43 24.62 -24.02
N GLY A 188 -1.99 25.56 -24.80
CA GLY A 188 -2.74 25.26 -26.02
C GLY A 188 -4.15 24.72 -25.75
N ILE A 189 -4.73 25.03 -24.59
CA ILE A 189 -6.05 24.57 -24.12
C ILE A 189 -7.05 25.73 -24.02
N ASP A 190 -8.33 25.41 -23.82
CA ASP A 190 -9.36 26.41 -23.51
C ASP A 190 -9.27 26.85 -22.03
N VAL A 191 -9.78 28.04 -21.72
CA VAL A 191 -9.87 28.51 -20.32
C VAL A 191 -10.92 27.73 -19.51
N GLU A 192 -11.88 27.10 -20.19
CA GLU A 192 -12.90 26.24 -19.59
C GLU A 192 -12.45 24.78 -19.42
N ASP A 193 -11.24 24.44 -19.88
CA ASP A 193 -10.66 23.10 -19.74
C ASP A 193 -10.53 22.71 -18.27
N LEU A 194 -10.75 21.43 -17.95
CA LEU A 194 -10.65 20.88 -16.59
C LEU A 194 -9.29 21.12 -15.92
N TYR A 195 -8.24 21.34 -16.71
CA TYR A 195 -6.94 21.72 -16.18
C TYR A 195 -6.98 23.06 -15.40
N LEU A 196 -7.86 24.00 -15.80
CA LEU A 196 -7.92 25.37 -15.30
C LEU A 196 -9.28 25.76 -14.68
N ASN A 197 -10.31 24.93 -14.85
CA ASN A 197 -11.67 25.22 -14.41
C ASN A 197 -12.04 24.51 -13.11
N ASP A 198 -12.44 25.26 -12.09
CA ASP A 198 -12.85 24.75 -10.78
C ASP A 198 -14.34 24.40 -10.75
N LEU A 199 -14.70 23.31 -11.44
CA LEU A 199 -16.09 22.82 -11.48
C LEU A 199 -16.54 22.10 -10.20
N PHE A 200 -15.58 21.67 -9.38
CA PHE A 200 -15.81 20.81 -8.21
C PHE A 200 -15.73 21.55 -6.87
N GLY A 201 -15.51 22.87 -6.88
CA GLY A 201 -15.54 23.71 -5.68
C GLY A 201 -14.32 23.51 -4.76
N VAL A 202 -13.13 23.36 -5.34
CA VAL A 202 -11.87 23.19 -4.59
C VAL A 202 -11.45 24.50 -3.92
N SER A 203 -11.85 25.63 -4.50
CA SER A 203 -11.65 26.97 -3.92
C SER A 203 -12.67 27.30 -2.83
N GLY A 204 -12.25 28.09 -1.86
CA GLY A 204 -13.12 28.58 -0.79
C GLY A 204 -12.38 28.91 0.50
N SER A 205 -13.13 29.02 1.58
CA SER A 205 -12.59 29.27 2.92
C SER A 205 -12.30 27.95 3.63
N GLN A 206 -11.21 27.90 4.40
CA GLN A 206 -10.86 26.74 5.20
C GLN A 206 -11.95 26.44 6.24
N GLY A 207 -12.44 25.20 6.26
CA GLY A 207 -13.40 24.68 7.24
C GLY A 207 -12.74 24.09 8.49
N SER A 208 -13.56 23.55 9.40
CA SER A 208 -13.13 22.93 10.66
C SER A 208 -14.24 22.05 11.25
N SER A 209 -13.87 20.97 11.93
CA SER A 209 -14.77 20.18 12.79
C SER A 209 -14.57 20.55 14.25
N ASP A 210 -15.63 20.50 15.06
CA ASP A 210 -15.53 20.66 16.52
C ASP A 210 -15.78 19.31 17.19
N PHE A 211 -14.70 18.58 17.50
CA PHE A 211 -14.80 17.23 18.05
C PHE A 211 -15.40 17.18 19.45
N ALA A 212 -15.60 18.33 20.10
CA ALA A 212 -16.41 18.39 21.32
C ALA A 212 -17.86 17.96 21.07
N ASP A 213 -18.39 18.22 19.88
CA ASP A 213 -19.75 17.84 19.49
C ASP A 213 -19.85 16.33 19.17
N GLU A 214 -18.72 15.69 18.84
CA GLU A 214 -18.57 14.25 18.55
C GLU A 214 -18.14 13.42 19.78
N GLY A 215 -18.14 14.01 20.98
CA GLY A 215 -17.82 13.31 22.23
C GLY A 215 -16.35 13.36 22.65
N TYR A 216 -15.49 14.11 21.96
CA TYR A 216 -14.07 14.31 22.26
C TYR A 216 -13.76 15.78 22.62
N PRO A 217 -14.28 16.31 23.74
CA PRO A 217 -14.15 17.73 24.10
C PRO A 217 -12.71 18.17 24.43
N THR A 218 -11.78 17.23 24.66
CA THR A 218 -10.37 17.53 24.87
C THR A 218 -9.62 17.83 23.58
N VAL A 219 -10.10 17.35 22.43
CA VAL A 219 -9.55 17.65 21.10
C VAL A 219 -10.03 19.03 20.62
N GLY A 220 -11.33 19.31 20.79
CA GLY A 220 -11.92 20.59 20.42
C GLY A 220 -11.96 20.84 18.90
N GLU A 221 -11.92 22.13 18.52
CA GLU A 221 -12.02 22.57 17.13
C GLU A 221 -10.70 22.34 16.37
N VAL A 222 -10.79 21.64 15.24
CA VAL A 222 -9.65 21.27 14.38
C VAL A 222 -9.94 21.74 12.94
N PRO A 223 -9.07 22.56 12.33
CA PRO A 223 -9.27 23.03 10.96
C PRO A 223 -8.98 21.93 9.94
N TYR A 224 -9.68 21.95 8.81
CA TYR A 224 -9.45 21.00 7.71
C TYR A 224 -8.06 21.17 7.09
N CYS A 225 -7.45 20.07 6.67
CA CYS A 225 -6.21 20.06 5.93
C CYS A 225 -6.41 20.51 4.48
N ALA A 226 -5.48 21.33 3.99
CA ALA A 226 -5.28 21.55 2.56
C ALA A 226 -4.18 20.63 2.04
N LEU A 227 -4.29 20.23 0.77
CA LEU A 227 -3.27 19.44 0.08
C LEU A 227 -2.20 20.35 -0.55
N TRP A 228 -0.95 19.94 -0.40
CA TRP A 228 0.22 20.67 -0.90
C TRP A 228 1.20 19.75 -1.61
N THR A 229 1.98 20.33 -2.52
CA THR A 229 3.08 19.64 -3.21
C THR A 229 4.35 20.48 -3.25
N ALA A 230 5.50 19.83 -3.36
CA ALA A 230 6.78 20.46 -3.66
C ALA A 230 7.55 19.64 -4.70
N ARG A 231 8.14 20.33 -5.67
CA ARG A 231 8.86 19.74 -6.80
C ARG A 231 10.35 19.95 -6.67
N GLY A 232 11.11 18.89 -6.85
CA GLY A 232 12.57 18.89 -6.89
C GLY A 232 13.09 18.34 -8.21
N THR A 233 14.16 18.94 -8.73
CA THR A 233 14.91 18.39 -9.86
C THR A 233 16.39 18.33 -9.51
N LEU A 234 17.06 17.24 -9.87
CA LEU A 234 18.51 17.13 -9.71
C LEU A 234 19.21 17.91 -10.83
N GLU A 235 19.96 18.94 -10.44
CA GLU A 235 20.64 19.86 -11.35
C GLU A 235 22.15 19.78 -11.21
N GLU A 236 22.84 19.89 -12.35
CA GLU A 236 24.27 20.14 -12.42
C GLU A 236 24.58 21.62 -12.13
N VAL A 237 25.64 21.85 -11.36
CA VAL A 237 26.13 23.16 -10.97
C VAL A 237 27.63 23.21 -11.19
N LEU A 238 28.08 24.09 -12.07
CA LEU A 238 29.49 24.32 -12.33
C LEU A 238 30.08 25.31 -11.32
N ASP A 239 31.25 24.98 -10.75
CA ASP A 239 32.04 25.94 -9.97
C ASP A 239 32.79 26.95 -10.86
N GLU A 240 33.47 27.93 -10.25
CA GLU A 240 34.24 28.97 -10.99
C GLU A 240 35.36 28.39 -11.87
N ASN A 241 35.78 27.14 -11.63
CA ASN A 241 36.81 26.44 -12.38
C ASN A 241 36.22 25.48 -13.44
N GLY A 242 34.89 25.40 -13.56
CA GLY A 242 34.19 24.51 -14.48
C GLY A 242 34.02 23.08 -13.96
N THR A 243 34.21 22.84 -12.67
CA THR A 243 33.97 21.53 -12.03
C THR A 243 32.48 21.34 -11.79
N ALA A 244 31.92 20.25 -12.30
CA ALA A 244 30.52 19.89 -12.09
C ALA A 244 30.28 19.31 -10.69
N THR A 245 29.31 19.89 -9.98
CA THR A 245 28.70 19.39 -8.74
C THR A 245 27.20 19.27 -8.94
N HIS A 246 26.49 18.55 -8.09
CA HIS A 246 25.05 18.33 -8.23
C HIS A 246 24.29 18.81 -7.00
N LYS A 247 23.03 19.21 -7.18
CA LYS A 247 22.09 19.49 -6.09
C LYS A 247 20.66 19.31 -6.55
N ILE A 248 19.78 18.92 -5.64
CA ILE A 248 18.34 19.04 -5.88
C ILE A 248 17.91 20.50 -5.68
N VAL A 249 17.27 21.06 -6.70
CA VAL A 249 16.65 22.39 -6.65
C VAL A 249 15.16 22.23 -6.39
N TRP A 250 14.77 22.54 -5.15
CA TRP A 250 13.37 22.60 -4.73
C TRP A 250 12.72 23.90 -5.20
N ARG A 251 11.50 23.81 -5.73
CA ARG A 251 10.61 24.96 -5.96
C ARG A 251 9.79 25.26 -4.71
N LYS A 252 9.21 26.46 -4.64
CA LYS A 252 8.25 26.79 -3.58
C LYS A 252 7.08 25.82 -3.63
N ALA A 253 6.60 25.43 -2.45
CA ALA A 253 5.42 24.59 -2.32
C ALA A 253 4.21 25.22 -3.02
N GLU A 254 3.49 24.39 -3.75
CA GLU A 254 2.25 24.69 -4.43
C GLU A 254 1.09 24.11 -3.62
N ARG A 255 -0.01 24.85 -3.50
CA ARG A 255 -1.23 24.36 -2.83
C ARG A 255 -2.22 23.86 -3.89
N LEU A 256 -2.81 22.69 -3.67
CA LEU A 256 -3.79 22.10 -4.58
C LEU A 256 -5.23 22.34 -4.13
N THR A 257 -5.50 22.31 -2.82
CA THR A 257 -6.86 22.47 -2.27
C THR A 257 -6.94 23.60 -1.25
N SER A 258 -8.13 24.15 -1.00
CA SER A 258 -8.29 25.30 -0.09
C SER A 258 -8.54 24.93 1.37
N GLY A 259 -8.78 23.65 1.65
CA GLY A 259 -9.24 23.18 2.96
C GLY A 259 -10.74 23.44 3.19
N VAL A 260 -11.55 23.61 2.13
CA VAL A 260 -13.03 23.57 2.23
C VAL A 260 -13.51 22.19 2.67
N ARG A 261 -12.76 21.16 2.30
CA ARG A 261 -12.91 19.76 2.71
C ARG A 261 -11.58 19.28 3.30
N ASP A 262 -11.61 18.31 4.20
CA ASP A 262 -10.43 17.83 4.91
C ASP A 262 -9.67 16.77 4.08
N ALA A 263 -8.51 17.16 3.56
CA ALA A 263 -7.66 16.29 2.76
C ALA A 263 -6.90 15.27 3.62
N HIS A 264 -7.00 13.99 3.25
CA HIS A 264 -6.31 12.90 3.92
C HIS A 264 -5.87 11.80 2.94
N ARG A 265 -5.08 10.81 3.40
CA ARG A 265 -4.63 9.63 2.62
C ARG A 265 -4.19 9.93 1.17
N MET A 266 -3.23 10.84 1.00
CA MET A 266 -2.65 11.11 -0.33
C MET A 266 -1.66 10.03 -0.78
N GLU A 267 -1.57 9.85 -2.09
CA GLU A 267 -0.55 9.09 -2.80
C GLU A 267 -0.10 9.84 -4.05
N ALA A 268 1.08 9.47 -4.56
CA ALA A 268 1.61 10.00 -5.80
C ALA A 268 2.35 8.91 -6.58
N ALA A 269 2.30 8.98 -7.90
CA ALA A 269 3.05 8.12 -8.80
C ALA A 269 3.70 8.96 -9.92
N ALA A 270 4.74 8.41 -10.53
CA ALA A 270 5.53 9.11 -11.54
C ALA A 270 6.04 8.13 -12.59
N VAL A 271 6.03 8.56 -13.85
CA VAL A 271 6.60 7.84 -14.98
C VAL A 271 7.44 8.83 -15.79
N GLU A 272 8.67 8.43 -16.13
CA GLU A 272 9.53 9.24 -16.99
C GLU A 272 8.93 9.39 -18.39
N GLY A 273 8.97 10.60 -18.93
CA GLY A 273 8.35 10.97 -20.20
C GLY A 273 6.86 11.35 -20.08
N ALA A 274 6.07 10.64 -19.27
CA ALA A 274 4.64 10.93 -19.10
C ALA A 274 4.37 12.06 -18.09
N GLY A 275 4.72 11.87 -16.81
CA GLY A 275 4.47 12.89 -15.79
C GLY A 275 4.28 12.37 -14.37
N PHE A 276 3.60 13.18 -13.55
CA PHE A 276 3.29 12.91 -12.16
C PHE A 276 1.80 13.04 -11.90
N ILE A 277 1.28 12.17 -11.05
CA ILE A 277 -0.11 12.18 -10.60
C ILE A 277 -0.21 12.18 -9.09
N VAL A 278 -1.33 12.68 -8.57
CA VAL A 278 -1.64 12.71 -7.14
C VAL A 278 -3.10 12.31 -6.94
N THR A 279 -3.34 11.39 -5.99
CA THR A 279 -4.68 10.98 -5.55
C THR A 279 -4.82 11.14 -4.04
N TRP A 280 -6.01 11.50 -3.55
CA TRP A 280 -6.27 11.63 -2.12
C TRP A 280 -7.77 11.54 -1.82
N GLN A 281 -8.15 11.40 -0.55
CA GLN A 281 -9.55 11.51 -0.13
C GLN A 281 -9.83 12.90 0.47
N GLU A 282 -11.01 13.47 0.24
CA GLU A 282 -11.47 14.66 0.98
C GLU A 282 -12.85 14.48 1.60
N ASP A 283 -12.89 14.64 2.92
CA ASP A 283 -14.09 14.55 3.74
C ASP A 283 -14.74 15.94 3.90
N PRO A 284 -16.04 16.10 3.61
CA PRO A 284 -16.71 17.41 3.73
C PRO A 284 -16.92 17.88 5.18
N GLU A 285 -17.03 16.95 6.13
CA GLU A 285 -17.31 17.21 7.54
C GLU A 285 -16.07 17.03 8.43
N GLY A 286 -14.94 16.68 7.82
CA GLY A 286 -13.64 16.55 8.46
C GLY A 286 -13.33 15.13 8.92
N LEU A 287 -12.14 14.94 9.47
CA LEU A 287 -11.66 13.63 9.91
C LEU A 287 -12.64 12.97 10.90
N ARG A 288 -13.32 11.92 10.47
CA ARG A 288 -14.21 11.15 11.34
C ARG A 288 -13.43 10.21 12.27
N PRO A 289 -13.62 10.28 13.60
CA PRO A 289 -13.05 9.32 14.53
C PRO A 289 -13.71 7.95 14.35
N GLY A 290 -12.90 6.90 14.35
CA GLY A 290 -13.32 5.51 14.34
C GLY A 290 -13.31 4.90 15.74
N LYS A 291 -13.99 3.78 15.90
CA LYS A 291 -14.23 3.11 17.20
C LYS A 291 -13.02 2.37 17.79
N GLY A 292 -11.86 2.37 17.13
CA GLY A 292 -10.63 1.78 17.65
C GLY A 292 -10.58 0.24 17.71
N GLU A 293 -11.53 -0.49 17.12
CA GLU A 293 -11.62 -1.95 17.23
C GLU A 293 -10.80 -2.73 16.18
N GLY A 294 -9.66 -2.18 15.74
CA GLY A 294 -8.76 -2.84 14.81
C GLY A 294 -7.54 -1.99 14.47
N PRO A 295 -6.54 -2.56 13.76
CA PRO A 295 -5.26 -1.90 13.59
C PRO A 295 -5.37 -0.59 12.78
N GLY A 296 -4.88 0.50 13.35
CA GLY A 296 -5.10 1.88 12.93
C GLY A 296 -6.12 2.58 13.82
N GLU A 297 -5.60 3.24 14.86
CA GLU A 297 -6.24 4.18 15.77
C GLU A 297 -7.39 4.97 15.11
N GLY A 298 -8.42 5.28 15.90
CA GLY A 298 -9.68 5.90 15.44
C GLY A 298 -9.51 7.10 14.50
N TRP A 299 -8.37 7.77 14.49
CA TRP A 299 -8.11 8.98 13.71
C TRP A 299 -7.45 8.73 12.35
N SER A 300 -7.48 7.49 11.85
CA SER A 300 -6.74 7.10 10.64
C SER A 300 -7.40 7.51 9.30
N GLY A 301 -8.61 8.09 9.31
CA GLY A 301 -9.40 8.42 8.10
C GLY A 301 -9.90 7.18 7.35
N ALA A 302 -9.96 6.04 8.04
CA ALA A 302 -10.54 4.81 7.53
C ALA A 302 -12.07 4.86 7.51
N ILE A 303 -12.65 5.54 8.50
CA ILE A 303 -14.06 5.87 8.52
C ILE A 303 -14.13 7.34 8.11
N ALA A 304 -15.15 7.68 7.35
CA ALA A 304 -15.34 9.02 6.80
C ALA A 304 -16.84 9.34 6.79
N HIS A 305 -17.18 10.60 6.67
CA HIS A 305 -18.55 11.04 6.52
C HIS A 305 -19.06 10.75 5.11
N HIS A 306 -20.38 10.70 4.97
CA HIS A 306 -21.03 10.62 3.67
C HIS A 306 -20.53 11.74 2.75
N GLN A 307 -20.54 11.47 1.46
CA GLN A 307 -20.01 12.36 0.42
C GLN A 307 -18.50 12.52 0.40
N THR A 308 -17.73 11.72 1.15
CA THR A 308 -16.26 11.69 1.01
C THR A 308 -15.88 11.09 -0.34
N ASP A 309 -15.08 11.82 -1.11
CA ASP A 309 -14.69 11.48 -2.48
C ASP A 309 -13.18 11.23 -2.61
N ILE A 310 -12.79 10.46 -3.63
CA ILE A 310 -11.39 10.39 -4.11
C ILE A 310 -11.17 11.42 -5.21
N TRP A 311 -10.08 12.15 -5.07
CA TRP A 311 -9.68 13.25 -5.95
C TRP A 311 -8.42 12.91 -6.74
N TYR A 312 -8.26 13.58 -7.87
CA TYR A 312 -7.16 13.40 -8.80
C TYR A 312 -6.61 14.73 -9.31
N SER A 313 -5.28 14.82 -9.46
CA SER A 313 -4.60 15.94 -10.11
C SER A 313 -3.30 15.45 -10.75
N TYR A 314 -2.85 16.09 -11.82
CA TYR A 314 -1.69 15.67 -12.59
C TYR A 314 -0.83 16.84 -13.09
N ILE A 315 0.38 16.51 -13.55
CA ILE A 315 1.23 17.38 -14.36
C ILE A 315 2.04 16.55 -15.35
N SER A 316 2.15 17.01 -16.59
CA SER A 316 2.99 16.34 -17.59
C SER A 316 4.48 16.49 -17.28
N TRP A 317 5.27 15.56 -17.79
CA TRP A 317 6.72 15.52 -17.61
C TRP A 317 7.40 16.81 -18.05
N ASP A 318 7.06 17.31 -19.24
CA ASP A 318 7.63 18.53 -19.82
C ASP A 318 7.30 19.79 -19.02
N ASN A 319 6.11 19.82 -18.41
CA ASN A 319 5.66 20.97 -17.64
C ASN A 319 6.26 21.05 -16.23
N PHE A 320 6.83 19.96 -15.72
CA PHE A 320 7.28 19.84 -14.33
C PHE A 320 8.35 20.85 -13.94
N ASP A 321 9.29 21.14 -14.85
CA ASP A 321 10.53 21.85 -14.54
C ASP A 321 10.36 23.37 -14.57
N PHE A 322 9.30 23.87 -15.22
CA PHE A 322 9.09 25.29 -15.45
C PHE A 322 8.91 26.07 -14.16
N VAL A 323 9.47 27.26 -14.15
CA VAL A 323 9.45 28.19 -13.02
C VAL A 323 8.93 29.55 -13.44
N SER A 324 8.52 30.33 -12.45
CA SER A 324 8.08 31.70 -12.64
C SER A 324 9.12 32.69 -12.12
N GLU A 325 9.52 33.65 -12.96
CA GLU A 325 10.45 34.70 -12.56
C GLU A 325 9.79 35.72 -11.61
N ASP A 326 8.56 36.15 -11.90
CA ASP A 326 7.83 37.19 -11.18
C ASP A 326 6.85 36.64 -10.12
N GLY A 327 6.67 35.32 -10.08
CA GLY A 327 5.71 34.63 -9.22
C GLY A 327 4.29 34.57 -9.79
N SER A 328 4.11 34.92 -11.06
CA SER A 328 2.87 34.78 -11.84
C SER A 328 2.95 33.60 -12.82
N TYR A 329 1.79 33.07 -13.23
CA TYR A 329 1.67 31.99 -14.22
C TYR A 329 1.69 32.45 -15.68
N SER A 330 1.83 33.75 -15.92
CA SER A 330 1.66 34.35 -17.26
C SER A 330 2.84 34.16 -18.22
N SER A 331 4.01 33.76 -17.73
CA SER A 331 5.20 33.55 -18.57
C SER A 331 6.17 32.54 -17.93
N PRO A 332 5.88 31.24 -18.05
CA PRO A 332 6.77 30.19 -17.57
C PRO A 332 8.13 30.26 -18.28
N ILE A 333 9.21 30.04 -17.54
CA ILE A 333 10.59 29.93 -18.06
C ILE A 333 11.22 28.62 -17.59
N SER A 334 12.25 28.17 -18.30
CA SER A 334 13.00 26.99 -17.86
C SER A 334 13.74 27.28 -16.54
N LEU A 335 14.01 26.24 -15.73
CA LEU A 335 14.79 26.44 -14.51
C LEU A 335 16.20 26.98 -14.80
N ALA A 336 16.79 26.60 -15.95
CA ALA A 336 18.10 27.08 -16.37
C ALA A 336 18.14 28.60 -16.64
N GLU A 337 17.02 29.21 -17.01
CA GLU A 337 16.90 30.65 -17.24
C GLU A 337 16.62 31.44 -15.94
N TYR A 338 16.44 30.76 -14.81
CA TYR A 338 16.16 31.40 -13.52
C TYR A 338 17.43 31.92 -12.86
N GLU A 339 17.72 33.20 -13.08
CA GLU A 339 18.96 33.86 -12.61
C GLU A 339 18.89 34.39 -11.16
N LYS A 340 17.77 34.23 -10.46
CA LYS A 340 17.60 34.75 -9.09
C LYS A 340 18.15 33.77 -8.05
N THR A 341 18.63 34.31 -6.93
CA THR A 341 19.14 33.50 -5.80
C THR A 341 18.04 33.01 -4.84
N THR A 342 16.79 33.42 -5.08
CA THR A 342 15.64 32.99 -4.29
C THR A 342 15.15 31.61 -4.70
N ILE A 343 14.39 30.94 -3.85
CA ILE A 343 13.69 29.70 -4.23
C ILE A 343 12.68 30.06 -5.34
N PRO A 344 12.74 29.40 -6.52
CA PRO A 344 11.83 29.69 -7.63
C PRO A 344 10.39 29.29 -7.27
N SER A 345 9.43 30.07 -7.74
CA SER A 345 8.03 29.65 -7.74
C SER A 345 7.77 28.72 -8.94
N VAL A 346 6.78 27.84 -8.85
CA VAL A 346 6.33 27.02 -9.99
C VAL A 346 5.87 27.92 -11.15
N GLY A 347 6.19 27.51 -12.38
CA GLY A 347 5.81 28.22 -13.61
C GLY A 347 4.53 27.69 -14.23
N ILE A 348 4.30 26.38 -14.12
CA ILE A 348 3.07 25.71 -14.54
C ILE A 348 2.55 24.92 -13.33
N PRO A 349 1.33 25.22 -12.84
CA PRO A 349 0.75 24.54 -11.69
C PRO A 349 0.33 23.11 -12.06
N MET A 350 0.04 22.28 -11.06
CA MET A 350 -0.70 21.04 -11.28
C MET A 350 -2.11 21.36 -11.82
N SER A 351 -2.74 20.38 -12.49
CA SER A 351 -4.14 20.49 -12.93
C SER A 351 -5.06 20.78 -11.73
N ILE A 352 -6.17 21.47 -11.97
CA ILE A 352 -7.20 21.61 -10.92
C ILE A 352 -7.67 20.20 -10.49
N PRO A 353 -7.84 19.97 -9.17
CA PRO A 353 -8.37 18.70 -8.68
C PRO A 353 -9.76 18.39 -9.23
N VAL A 354 -9.95 17.12 -9.65
CA VAL A 354 -11.24 16.60 -10.10
C VAL A 354 -11.67 15.40 -9.24
N ARG A 355 -12.96 15.14 -9.15
CA ARG A 355 -13.51 13.98 -8.41
C ARG A 355 -13.59 12.76 -9.32
N ILE A 356 -13.02 11.66 -8.85
CA ILE A 356 -13.13 10.35 -9.52
C ILE A 356 -14.45 9.69 -9.14
N THR A 357 -14.82 9.74 -7.86
CA THR A 357 -15.95 9.03 -7.27
C THR A 357 -17.25 9.82 -7.35
N ASP A 358 -18.39 9.12 -7.26
CA ASP A 358 -19.73 9.69 -7.34
C ASP A 358 -20.44 9.81 -5.98
N ASN A 359 -19.66 10.06 -4.92
CA ASN A 359 -20.17 10.01 -3.55
C ASN A 359 -20.84 11.30 -3.13
N ALA A 360 -20.54 12.43 -3.78
CA ALA A 360 -21.25 13.66 -3.49
C ALA A 360 -22.68 13.64 -4.03
N MET A 361 -23.58 14.27 -3.29
CA MET A 361 -24.96 14.43 -3.70
C MET A 361 -25.05 15.41 -4.87
N CYS A 362 -25.95 15.15 -5.82
CA CYS A 362 -26.24 16.06 -6.92
C CYS A 362 -27.74 16.34 -7.01
N GLN A 363 -28.12 17.62 -6.95
CA GLN A 363 -29.50 18.08 -6.93
C GLN A 363 -29.80 19.03 -8.10
N ASN A 364 -31.02 18.95 -8.65
CA ASN A 364 -31.49 19.86 -9.70
C ASN A 364 -32.19 21.09 -9.10
N GLY A 365 -31.91 22.28 -9.61
CA GLY A 365 -32.72 23.48 -9.36
C GLY A 365 -32.43 24.26 -8.08
N VAL A 366 -31.39 23.93 -7.31
CA VAL A 366 -30.79 24.87 -6.37
C VAL A 366 -29.87 25.80 -7.18
N ASP A 367 -29.72 27.07 -6.80
CA ASP A 367 -28.70 27.96 -7.37
C ASP A 367 -27.31 27.34 -7.04
N ASN A 368 -26.89 26.36 -7.85
CA ASN A 368 -25.73 25.48 -7.66
C ASN A 368 -24.43 26.24 -7.95
N GLU A 369 -24.20 27.38 -7.29
CA GLU A 369 -22.87 28.01 -7.32
C GLU A 369 -21.81 27.09 -6.68
N ASP A 370 -22.23 26.15 -5.82
CA ASP A 370 -21.34 25.24 -5.08
C ASP A 370 -21.11 23.87 -5.77
N ASP A 371 -21.99 23.42 -6.68
CA ASP A 371 -21.91 22.11 -7.37
C ASP A 371 -22.07 22.25 -8.90
N LEU A 372 -21.20 23.05 -9.53
CA LEU A 372 -21.27 23.35 -10.96
C LEU A 372 -21.18 22.11 -11.86
N TYR A 373 -20.44 21.08 -11.43
CA TYR A 373 -20.28 19.82 -12.16
C TYR A 373 -21.62 19.10 -12.42
N CYS A 374 -22.63 19.27 -11.56
CA CYS A 374 -23.97 18.66 -11.73
C CYS A 374 -24.68 19.07 -13.02
N SER A 375 -24.35 20.26 -13.53
CA SER A 375 -24.96 20.83 -14.74
C SER A 375 -24.04 20.77 -15.96
N ALA A 376 -22.86 20.14 -15.83
CA ALA A 376 -21.89 20.06 -16.89
C ALA A 376 -22.28 19.00 -17.95
N ASP A 377 -22.05 19.34 -19.21
CA ASP A 377 -22.24 18.50 -20.40
C ASP A 377 -20.85 18.22 -20.98
N PHE A 378 -20.16 17.20 -20.46
CA PHE A 378 -18.78 16.89 -20.87
C PHE A 378 -18.74 16.21 -22.23
N ASN A 379 -19.80 15.48 -22.60
CA ASN A 379 -19.87 14.79 -23.89
C ASN A 379 -20.46 15.64 -25.05
N GLY A 380 -20.99 16.82 -24.74
CA GLY A 380 -21.52 17.79 -25.70
C GLY A 380 -22.84 17.40 -26.35
N ASN A 381 -23.61 16.50 -25.72
CA ASN A 381 -24.86 15.98 -26.29
C ASN A 381 -26.08 16.89 -26.03
N GLY A 382 -25.91 17.96 -25.24
CA GLY A 382 -26.93 18.93 -24.90
C GLY A 382 -27.71 18.64 -23.62
N ALA A 383 -27.31 17.65 -22.84
CA ALA A 383 -27.84 17.33 -21.50
C ALA A 383 -26.69 17.31 -20.47
N ALA A 384 -27.01 17.52 -19.20
CA ALA A 384 -26.03 17.38 -18.14
C ALA A 384 -25.75 15.90 -17.88
N ASP A 385 -24.48 15.48 -17.94
CA ASP A 385 -24.09 14.07 -17.87
C ASP A 385 -24.48 13.43 -16.53
N PHE A 386 -24.36 14.21 -15.46
CA PHE A 386 -24.63 13.79 -14.08
C PHE A 386 -26.04 14.11 -13.60
N CYS A 387 -26.86 14.80 -14.41
CA CYS A 387 -28.24 15.14 -14.08
C CYS A 387 -29.16 15.04 -15.31
N ALA A 388 -29.08 13.92 -16.04
CA ALA A 388 -29.84 13.66 -17.24
C ALA A 388 -31.36 13.59 -16.98
N SER A 389 -31.75 13.13 -15.80
CA SER A 389 -33.11 13.21 -15.29
C SER A 389 -33.11 13.38 -13.77
N THR A 390 -34.29 13.56 -13.16
CA THR A 390 -34.43 13.68 -11.71
C THR A 390 -35.48 12.75 -11.15
N VAL A 391 -35.30 12.39 -9.87
CA VAL A 391 -36.27 11.65 -9.08
C VAL A 391 -36.47 12.35 -7.74
N THR A 392 -37.72 12.39 -7.27
CA THR A 392 -38.03 12.92 -5.95
C THR A 392 -37.82 11.83 -4.91
N VAL A 393 -36.90 12.05 -3.99
CA VAL A 393 -36.66 11.16 -2.84
C VAL A 393 -36.99 11.91 -1.56
N THR A 394 -37.77 11.28 -0.70
CA THR A 394 -38.05 11.78 0.64
C THR A 394 -36.91 11.36 1.56
N ILE A 395 -36.13 12.32 2.08
CA ILE A 395 -35.08 12.05 3.06
C ILE A 395 -35.51 12.52 4.45
N GLU A 396 -35.24 11.69 5.46
CA GLU A 396 -35.38 12.07 6.86
C GLU A 396 -34.02 12.58 7.35
N THR A 397 -33.98 13.82 7.83
CA THR A 397 -32.77 14.37 8.47
C THR A 397 -32.81 14.06 9.97
N PRO A 398 -31.69 13.77 10.63
CA PRO A 398 -31.65 13.48 12.07
C PRO A 398 -32.31 14.58 12.94
N GLU A 399 -32.24 15.83 12.50
CA GLU A 399 -32.81 17.00 13.19
C GLU A 399 -34.24 17.36 12.73
N GLY A 400 -34.71 16.75 11.64
CA GLY A 400 -35.94 17.09 10.94
C GLY A 400 -35.92 18.50 10.30
N PRO A 401 -36.87 18.80 9.38
CA PRO A 401 -37.97 17.98 8.93
C PRO A 401 -37.57 16.97 7.84
N VAL A 402 -38.44 15.98 7.65
CA VAL A 402 -38.48 15.17 6.42
C VAL A 402 -38.66 16.11 5.23
N GLN A 403 -37.82 15.95 4.22
CA GLN A 403 -37.81 16.81 3.04
C GLN A 403 -37.79 15.99 1.76
N ASP A 404 -38.55 16.44 0.78
CA ASP A 404 -38.52 15.90 -0.59
C ASP A 404 -37.43 16.64 -1.36
N ILE A 405 -36.45 15.90 -1.87
CA ILE A 405 -35.33 16.41 -2.66
C ILE A 405 -35.42 15.86 -4.08
N GLU A 406 -35.22 16.72 -5.08
CA GLU A 406 -35.03 16.30 -6.48
C GLU A 406 -33.57 15.89 -6.71
N LEU A 407 -33.31 14.59 -6.60
CA LEU A 407 -32.00 14.01 -6.84
C LEU A 407 -31.77 13.75 -8.32
N CYS A 408 -30.54 13.98 -8.76
CA CYS A 408 -30.12 13.73 -10.13
C CYS A 408 -29.90 12.24 -10.40
N VAL A 409 -30.35 11.80 -11.58
CA VAL A 409 -30.04 10.50 -12.17
C VAL A 409 -29.16 10.75 -13.38
N THR A 410 -27.98 10.14 -13.39
CA THR A 410 -26.97 10.27 -14.44
C THR A 410 -27.45 9.63 -15.75
N GLU A 411 -26.78 9.91 -16.88
CA GLU A 411 -27.09 9.27 -18.17
C GLU A 411 -26.95 7.75 -18.14
N ASN A 412 -26.09 7.23 -17.27
CA ASN A 412 -25.87 5.80 -17.07
C ASN A 412 -26.72 5.19 -15.94
N GLY A 413 -27.74 5.93 -15.46
CA GLY A 413 -28.78 5.43 -14.56
C GLY A 413 -28.44 5.44 -13.07
N ARG A 414 -27.28 5.96 -12.68
CA ARG A 414 -26.87 6.06 -11.26
C ARG A 414 -27.63 7.18 -10.55
N LEU A 415 -27.92 6.94 -9.27
CA LEU A 415 -28.57 7.92 -8.41
C LEU A 415 -27.53 8.63 -7.54
N LEU A 416 -27.32 9.92 -7.75
CA LEU A 416 -26.34 10.73 -7.00
C LEU A 416 -26.92 11.24 -5.68
N ARG A 417 -27.20 10.31 -4.76
CA ARG A 417 -27.78 10.58 -3.44
C ARG A 417 -26.76 11.00 -2.38
N GLY A 418 -25.51 10.57 -2.57
CA GLY A 418 -24.40 10.85 -1.67
C GLY A 418 -24.51 10.35 -0.24
N ASN A 419 -24.91 9.08 -0.09
CA ASN A 419 -24.99 8.38 1.20
C ASN A 419 -23.85 7.35 1.39
N ILE A 420 -22.72 7.58 0.70
CA ILE A 420 -21.56 6.69 0.64
C ILE A 420 -20.29 7.51 0.83
N ALA A 421 -19.18 6.83 1.15
CA ALA A 421 -17.91 7.46 1.47
C ALA A 421 -16.74 6.60 0.99
N ALA A 422 -15.86 7.19 0.18
CA ALA A 422 -14.66 6.53 -0.34
C ALA A 422 -13.42 6.90 0.47
N THR A 423 -12.58 5.92 0.74
CA THR A 423 -11.42 6.04 1.64
C THR A 423 -10.25 5.20 1.16
N ARG A 424 -9.03 5.59 1.55
CA ARG A 424 -7.78 4.81 1.34
C ARG A 424 -7.54 4.40 -0.10
N ALA A 425 -7.63 5.38 -1.02
CA ALA A 425 -7.23 5.17 -2.40
C ALA A 425 -5.75 4.72 -2.48
N ARG A 426 -5.50 3.73 -3.35
CA ARG A 426 -4.15 3.35 -3.81
C ARG A 426 -4.04 3.63 -5.29
N VAL A 427 -2.90 4.14 -5.72
CA VAL A 427 -2.67 4.48 -7.12
C VAL A 427 -1.42 3.83 -7.69
N ASN A 428 -1.50 3.39 -8.94
CA ASN A 428 -0.37 2.98 -9.76
C ASN A 428 -0.42 3.70 -11.11
N LEU A 429 0.73 3.89 -11.75
CA LEU A 429 0.89 4.60 -13.00
C LEU A 429 1.86 3.83 -13.89
N GLN A 430 1.44 3.53 -15.11
CA GLN A 430 2.24 2.75 -16.05
C GLN A 430 2.28 3.47 -17.40
N GLY A 431 3.50 3.79 -17.86
CA GLY A 431 3.72 4.55 -19.09
C GLY A 431 3.36 3.77 -20.34
N TYR A 432 2.92 4.50 -21.36
CA TYR A 432 2.85 3.99 -22.72
C TYR A 432 3.29 5.07 -23.70
N ASP A 433 3.73 4.62 -24.87
CA ASP A 433 4.19 5.44 -25.97
C ASP A 433 3.07 5.48 -27.01
N SER A 434 2.36 6.61 -27.09
CA SER A 434 1.17 6.74 -27.93
C SER A 434 1.49 6.89 -29.43
N ASP A 435 2.75 7.19 -29.78
CA ASP A 435 3.17 7.42 -31.18
C ASP A 435 4.33 6.53 -31.67
N ASP A 436 4.77 5.57 -30.86
CA ASP A 436 5.79 4.55 -31.14
C ASP A 436 7.16 5.18 -31.47
N ASP A 437 7.51 6.29 -30.81
CA ASP A 437 8.79 7.00 -30.96
C ASP A 437 9.91 6.52 -30.00
N GLY A 438 9.56 5.64 -29.07
CA GLY A 438 10.40 5.07 -28.03
C GLY A 438 10.38 5.83 -26.70
N VAL A 439 9.51 6.83 -26.54
CA VAL A 439 9.36 7.64 -25.33
C VAL A 439 7.92 7.57 -24.84
N ASN A 440 7.74 7.25 -23.56
CA ASN A 440 6.41 7.36 -22.96
C ASN A 440 5.97 8.83 -22.95
N ASP A 441 4.85 9.15 -23.57
CA ASP A 441 4.27 10.49 -23.61
C ASP A 441 2.98 10.59 -22.79
N SER A 442 2.40 9.45 -22.42
CA SER A 442 1.29 9.33 -21.48
C SER A 442 1.42 8.08 -20.59
N ALA A 443 0.44 7.88 -19.71
CA ALA A 443 0.40 6.75 -18.81
C ALA A 443 -1.03 6.38 -18.41
N TRP A 444 -1.25 5.09 -18.20
CA TRP A 444 -2.48 4.54 -17.64
C TRP A 444 -2.44 4.62 -16.12
N VAL A 445 -3.46 5.27 -15.56
CA VAL A 445 -3.71 5.36 -14.12
C VAL A 445 -4.55 4.18 -13.71
N VAL A 446 -4.17 3.52 -12.63
CA VAL A 446 -5.01 2.56 -11.93
C VAL A 446 -5.23 3.05 -10.52
N VAL A 447 -6.49 3.19 -10.11
CA VAL A 447 -6.83 3.61 -8.76
C VAL A 447 -7.95 2.74 -8.21
N ALA A 448 -7.80 2.29 -6.97
CA ALA A 448 -8.86 1.59 -6.27
C ALA A 448 -8.94 2.02 -4.81
N TYR A 449 -10.13 1.94 -4.22
CA TYR A 449 -10.42 2.46 -2.89
C TYR A 449 -11.48 1.63 -2.17
N GLU A 450 -11.58 1.84 -0.85
CA GLU A 450 -12.64 1.25 -0.03
C GLU A 450 -13.84 2.22 0.02
N GLU A 451 -15.05 1.75 -0.28
CA GLU A 451 -16.27 2.57 -0.22
C GLU A 451 -17.34 1.94 0.66
N SER A 452 -18.01 2.76 1.47
CA SER A 452 -19.15 2.29 2.28
C SER A 452 -20.34 1.87 1.40
N LYS A 453 -21.07 0.85 1.84
CA LYS A 453 -22.22 0.31 1.10
C LYS A 453 -23.48 1.18 1.15
N GLY A 454 -23.54 2.14 2.09
CA GLY A 454 -24.59 3.16 2.16
C GLY A 454 -25.98 2.68 2.62
N LEU A 455 -26.09 1.47 3.21
CA LEU A 455 -27.34 0.89 3.73
C LEU A 455 -27.48 0.90 5.26
N GLY A 456 -26.56 1.52 6.00
CA GLY A 456 -26.65 1.70 7.46
C GLY A 456 -25.29 1.98 8.12
N GLU A 457 -25.33 2.63 9.29
CA GLU A 457 -24.19 2.82 10.19
C GLU A 457 -24.46 2.12 11.52
N GLU A 458 -23.42 1.60 12.20
CA GLU A 458 -23.60 0.83 13.45
C GLU A 458 -24.25 1.62 14.60
N GLU A 459 -24.13 2.94 14.61
CA GLU A 459 -24.52 3.79 15.74
C GLU A 459 -26.03 4.13 15.73
N ASP A 460 -26.67 4.05 14.57
CA ASP A 460 -28.08 4.36 14.37
C ASP A 460 -29.00 3.13 14.37
N LEU A 461 -28.43 1.94 14.64
CA LEU A 461 -29.14 0.65 14.53
C LEU A 461 -30.39 0.59 15.41
N ASP A 462 -31.57 0.53 14.80
CA ASP A 462 -32.72 -0.11 15.45
C ASP A 462 -32.49 -1.63 15.43
N PRO A 463 -32.37 -2.31 16.59
CA PRO A 463 -32.21 -3.76 16.64
C PRO A 463 -33.35 -4.53 15.94
N ASN A 464 -34.48 -3.87 15.70
CA ASN A 464 -35.66 -4.43 15.06
C ASN A 464 -35.77 -4.10 13.55
N ASP A 465 -34.94 -3.20 13.01
CA ASP A 465 -34.93 -2.92 11.57
C ASP A 465 -33.85 -3.76 10.88
N LEU A 466 -34.32 -4.75 10.13
CA LEU A 466 -33.45 -5.66 9.38
C LEU A 466 -32.77 -4.96 8.20
N ILE A 467 -33.26 -3.79 7.75
CA ILE A 467 -32.69 -3.08 6.60
C ILE A 467 -31.32 -2.48 6.93
N GLU A 468 -31.15 -1.94 8.14
CA GLU A 468 -29.91 -1.26 8.57
C GLU A 468 -28.76 -2.25 8.80
N LYS A 469 -29.08 -3.55 8.92
CA LYS A 469 -28.11 -4.63 9.09
C LYS A 469 -27.85 -5.42 7.81
N VAL A 470 -28.64 -5.28 6.76
CA VAL A 470 -28.63 -6.29 5.67
C VAL A 470 -27.32 -6.32 4.88
N ASP A 471 -26.62 -5.19 4.71
CA ASP A 471 -25.37 -5.14 3.95
C ASP A 471 -24.49 -3.96 4.41
N MET A 472 -23.74 -4.21 5.47
CA MET A 472 -22.85 -3.23 6.10
C MET A 472 -21.38 -3.43 5.70
N GLY A 473 -20.57 -2.42 6.00
CA GLY A 473 -19.14 -2.42 5.71
C GLY A 473 -18.83 -1.75 4.38
N LYS A 474 -17.89 -2.34 3.64
CA LYS A 474 -17.31 -1.71 2.45
C LYS A 474 -17.13 -2.69 1.31
N ASN A 475 -17.05 -2.13 0.10
CA ASN A 475 -16.61 -2.81 -1.12
C ASN A 475 -15.32 -2.16 -1.63
N ILE A 476 -14.62 -2.88 -2.53
CA ILE A 476 -13.49 -2.33 -3.27
C ILE A 476 -13.94 -1.96 -4.67
N TRP A 477 -13.77 -0.68 -5.00
CA TRP A 477 -14.03 -0.14 -6.34
C TRP A 477 -12.74 0.21 -7.04
N TYR A 478 -12.72 -0.03 -8.35
CA TYR A 478 -11.57 0.05 -9.22
C TYR A 478 -11.86 0.94 -10.41
N HIS A 479 -10.87 1.78 -10.75
CA HIS A 479 -10.88 2.66 -11.90
C HIS A 479 -9.59 2.56 -12.69
N THR A 480 -9.71 2.76 -13.98
CA THR A 480 -8.58 2.93 -14.88
C THR A 480 -8.88 3.96 -15.97
N PHE A 481 -7.90 4.80 -16.29
CA PHE A 481 -8.03 5.86 -17.29
C PHE A 481 -6.65 6.41 -17.71
N ASP A 482 -6.58 7.10 -18.85
CA ASP A 482 -5.38 7.83 -19.25
C ASP A 482 -5.17 9.04 -18.35
N MET A 483 -3.92 9.30 -17.95
CA MET A 483 -3.59 10.31 -16.94
C MET A 483 -4.03 11.74 -17.28
N PHE A 484 -4.22 12.06 -18.57
CA PHE A 484 -4.66 13.36 -19.04
C PHE A 484 -6.18 13.43 -19.30
N THR A 485 -6.86 12.28 -19.34
CA THR A 485 -8.32 12.18 -19.48
C THR A 485 -8.92 11.36 -18.33
N PRO A 486 -8.96 11.92 -17.10
CA PRO A 486 -9.46 11.19 -15.94
C PRO A 486 -10.93 10.80 -16.06
N GLU A 487 -11.29 9.67 -15.46
CA GLU A 487 -12.71 9.33 -15.24
C GLU A 487 -13.30 10.29 -14.18
N LEU A 488 -14.49 10.81 -14.43
CA LEU A 488 -15.12 11.85 -13.61
C LEU A 488 -16.42 11.32 -13.00
N VAL A 489 -16.58 11.51 -11.68
CA VAL A 489 -17.82 11.21 -10.94
C VAL A 489 -18.40 9.86 -11.35
N SER A 490 -17.58 8.82 -11.29
CA SER A 490 -17.90 7.45 -11.71
C SER A 490 -17.96 6.51 -10.51
N GLN A 491 -18.74 5.43 -10.66
CA GLN A 491 -18.82 4.35 -9.69
C GLN A 491 -17.62 3.39 -9.81
N GLY A 492 -17.01 3.30 -11.00
CA GLY A 492 -15.98 2.29 -11.28
C GLY A 492 -16.52 0.86 -11.34
N MET A 493 -15.61 -0.11 -11.24
CA MET A 493 -15.91 -1.54 -11.23
C MET A 493 -15.69 -2.11 -9.83
N ILE A 494 -16.65 -2.88 -9.31
CA ILE A 494 -16.48 -3.60 -8.03
C ILE A 494 -15.57 -4.83 -8.24
N LEU A 495 -14.59 -5.05 -7.36
CA LEU A 495 -13.67 -6.19 -7.44
C LEU A 495 -14.14 -7.42 -6.66
N ASN A 496 -14.75 -7.20 -5.50
CA ASN A 496 -15.20 -8.27 -4.62
C ASN A 496 -16.49 -8.92 -5.13
N GLN A 497 -16.56 -10.25 -5.04
CA GLN A 497 -17.72 -11.06 -5.40
C GLN A 497 -18.86 -10.83 -4.37
N PRO A 498 -20.14 -11.05 -4.74
CA PRO A 498 -21.21 -11.21 -3.76
C PRO A 498 -20.92 -12.32 -2.74
N ALA A 499 -21.50 -12.19 -1.55
CA ALA A 499 -21.35 -13.19 -0.49
C ALA A 499 -21.99 -14.53 -0.90
N VAL A 500 -21.22 -15.61 -0.83
CA VAL A 500 -21.69 -16.98 -1.07
C VAL A 500 -22.18 -17.56 0.25
N TYR A 501 -23.43 -18.02 0.31
CA TYR A 501 -23.97 -18.64 1.52
C TYR A 501 -23.82 -20.17 1.50
N PRO A 502 -23.56 -20.84 2.65
CA PRO A 502 -23.54 -22.31 2.72
C PRO A 502 -24.88 -22.91 2.31
N ASP A 503 -24.88 -24.03 1.58
CA ASP A 503 -26.11 -24.65 1.03
C ASP A 503 -27.16 -25.04 2.07
N ASP A 504 -26.73 -25.41 3.28
CA ASP A 504 -27.60 -25.87 4.37
C ASP A 504 -28.06 -24.75 5.31
N TRP A 505 -27.55 -23.52 5.12
CA TRP A 505 -27.94 -22.39 5.96
C TRP A 505 -29.36 -21.90 5.67
N THR A 506 -30.14 -21.63 6.72
CA THR A 506 -31.49 -21.06 6.58
C THR A 506 -31.42 -19.56 6.83
N VAL A 507 -31.67 -18.77 5.78
CA VAL A 507 -31.66 -17.32 5.87
C VAL A 507 -32.84 -16.82 6.72
N VAL A 508 -32.54 -15.97 7.69
CA VAL A 508 -33.52 -15.33 8.57
C VAL A 508 -33.68 -13.87 8.15
N GLY A 509 -34.82 -13.50 7.57
CA GLY A 509 -35.12 -12.12 7.19
C GLY A 509 -35.97 -12.03 5.92
N GLY A 510 -36.89 -11.07 5.85
CA GLY A 510 -37.85 -10.96 4.74
C GLY A 510 -37.33 -10.29 3.47
N ARG A 511 -36.13 -9.69 3.49
CA ARG A 511 -35.55 -8.91 2.38
C ARG A 511 -34.46 -9.64 1.59
N LEU A 512 -33.93 -10.74 2.13
CA LEU A 512 -32.90 -11.52 1.46
C LEU A 512 -33.56 -12.65 0.65
N LYS A 513 -33.31 -12.66 -0.65
CA LYS A 513 -33.87 -13.64 -1.58
C LYS A 513 -32.73 -14.37 -2.29
N GLU A 514 -32.77 -15.68 -2.20
CA GLU A 514 -31.80 -16.56 -2.84
C GLU A 514 -31.85 -16.40 -4.37
N ASN A 515 -30.67 -16.27 -4.97
CA ASN A 515 -30.46 -16.25 -6.42
C ASN A 515 -29.28 -17.17 -6.77
N ASN A 516 -29.57 -18.24 -7.52
CA ASN A 516 -28.60 -19.26 -7.92
C ASN A 516 -28.35 -19.27 -9.43
N ASP A 517 -28.71 -18.19 -10.15
CA ASP A 517 -28.62 -18.12 -11.61
C ASP A 517 -27.18 -18.28 -12.12
N TRP A 518 -26.19 -18.07 -11.24
CA TRP A 518 -24.76 -18.04 -11.54
C TRP A 518 -23.99 -19.27 -11.00
N GLY A 519 -24.67 -20.27 -10.47
CA GLY A 519 -24.03 -21.46 -9.88
C GLY A 519 -23.56 -21.31 -8.43
N TYR A 520 -23.66 -20.11 -7.87
CA TYR A 520 -23.40 -19.80 -6.46
C TYR A 520 -24.70 -19.45 -5.74
N ARG A 521 -24.76 -19.71 -4.44
CA ARG A 521 -25.89 -19.34 -3.59
C ARG A 521 -25.74 -17.90 -3.09
N PHE A 522 -26.08 -16.94 -3.94
CA PHE A 522 -26.07 -15.52 -3.58
C PHE A 522 -27.38 -15.06 -2.97
N MET A 523 -27.31 -13.97 -2.21
CA MET A 523 -28.47 -13.32 -1.62
C MET A 523 -28.70 -11.95 -2.26
N GLN A 524 -29.81 -11.82 -2.98
CA GLN A 524 -30.32 -10.55 -3.46
C GLN A 524 -31.06 -9.82 -2.33
N ILE A 525 -30.83 -8.52 -2.21
CA ILE A 525 -31.64 -7.64 -1.36
C ILE A 525 -32.83 -7.18 -2.22
N ASP A 526 -34.01 -7.75 -1.96
CA ASP A 526 -35.23 -7.59 -2.77
C ASP A 526 -36.42 -7.13 -1.89
N PRO A 527 -37.03 -5.95 -2.15
CA PRO A 527 -36.62 -4.95 -3.15
C PRO A 527 -35.36 -4.16 -2.73
N ASP A 528 -34.65 -3.56 -3.69
CA ASP A 528 -33.51 -2.66 -3.40
C ASP A 528 -33.98 -1.46 -2.53
N PRO A 529 -33.42 -1.26 -1.32
CA PRO A 529 -33.84 -0.22 -0.39
C PRO A 529 -33.75 1.22 -0.90
N ILE A 530 -32.83 1.49 -1.83
CA ILE A 530 -32.55 2.86 -2.30
C ILE A 530 -33.16 3.07 -3.67
N TYR A 531 -32.85 2.19 -4.62
CA TYR A 531 -33.32 2.36 -5.99
C TYR A 531 -34.80 2.05 -6.09
N GLU A 532 -35.26 0.88 -5.63
CA GLU A 532 -36.65 0.48 -5.80
C GLU A 532 -37.58 1.14 -4.77
N GLU A 533 -37.23 1.09 -3.48
CA GLU A 533 -38.13 1.59 -2.43
C GLU A 533 -38.15 3.13 -2.35
N GLN A 534 -36.98 3.80 -2.36
CA GLN A 534 -36.92 5.25 -2.22
C GLN A 534 -37.05 6.00 -3.54
N ALA A 535 -36.43 5.50 -4.62
CA ALA A 535 -36.41 6.19 -5.91
C ALA A 535 -37.37 5.60 -6.97
N SER A 536 -38.04 4.47 -6.71
CA SER A 536 -38.88 3.80 -7.71
C SER A 536 -38.16 3.49 -9.03
N LEU A 537 -36.86 3.20 -8.96
CA LEU A 537 -35.98 2.79 -10.05
C LEU A 537 -35.71 1.28 -9.96
N GLU A 538 -35.72 0.59 -11.09
CA GLU A 538 -35.40 -0.83 -11.15
C GLU A 538 -33.89 -1.04 -10.97
N SER A 539 -33.51 -2.01 -10.14
CA SER A 539 -32.11 -2.38 -9.92
C SER A 539 -32.02 -3.81 -9.38
N THR A 540 -30.80 -4.31 -9.24
CA THR A 540 -30.55 -5.52 -8.46
C THR A 540 -29.31 -5.30 -7.62
N LEU A 541 -29.43 -5.55 -6.32
CA LEU A 541 -28.34 -5.43 -5.36
C LEU A 541 -28.13 -6.79 -4.68
N TYR A 542 -26.90 -7.27 -4.72
CA TYR A 542 -26.49 -8.45 -3.97
C TYR A 542 -25.81 -8.03 -2.67
N GLN A 543 -26.03 -8.82 -1.62
CA GLN A 543 -25.26 -8.71 -0.39
C GLN A 543 -23.81 -9.12 -0.66
N ALA A 544 -22.87 -8.39 -0.07
CA ALA A 544 -21.44 -8.68 -0.19
C ALA A 544 -20.80 -8.83 1.20
N GLU A 545 -19.66 -9.51 1.27
CA GLU A 545 -18.83 -9.51 2.47
C GLU A 545 -18.16 -8.14 2.67
N ILE A 546 -17.46 -7.94 3.78
CA ILE A 546 -16.71 -6.70 4.00
C ILE A 546 -15.37 -6.80 3.28
N ALA A 547 -15.19 -6.02 2.21
CA ALA A 547 -13.93 -5.92 1.47
C ALA A 547 -13.22 -4.58 1.77
N ARG A 548 -11.92 -4.64 2.11
CA ARG A 548 -11.13 -3.48 2.56
C ARG A 548 -9.64 -3.68 2.34
N ARG A 549 -8.82 -2.64 2.62
CA ARG A 549 -7.34 -2.68 2.59
C ARG A 549 -6.78 -3.06 1.21
N PHE A 550 -7.28 -2.44 0.15
CA PHE A 550 -6.80 -2.71 -1.20
C PHE A 550 -5.27 -2.52 -1.35
N SER A 551 -4.66 -3.38 -2.14
CA SER A 551 -3.26 -3.33 -2.58
C SER A 551 -3.18 -3.77 -4.04
N LEU A 552 -2.45 -3.02 -4.86
CA LEU A 552 -2.26 -3.33 -6.27
C LEU A 552 -0.81 -3.67 -6.56
N ILE A 553 -0.63 -4.73 -7.32
CA ILE A 553 0.61 -5.06 -8.02
C ILE A 553 0.36 -4.85 -9.51
N SER A 554 1.22 -4.11 -10.21
CA SER A 554 1.11 -3.96 -11.66
C SER A 554 2.48 -3.76 -12.31
N GLN A 555 2.53 -3.98 -13.61
CA GLN A 555 3.69 -3.72 -14.48
C GLN A 555 3.21 -3.17 -15.83
N SER A 556 4.13 -2.67 -16.65
CA SER A 556 3.78 -2.21 -18.00
C SER A 556 3.37 -3.37 -18.90
N ALA A 557 2.60 -3.09 -19.95
CA ALA A 557 2.21 -4.14 -20.91
C ALA A 557 3.43 -4.76 -21.62
N ALA A 558 4.52 -4.00 -21.78
CA ALA A 558 5.76 -4.47 -22.39
C ALA A 558 6.52 -5.48 -21.51
N GLU A 559 6.28 -5.46 -20.19
CA GLU A 559 6.88 -6.38 -19.23
C GLU A 559 6.06 -7.66 -19.01
N ALA A 560 4.84 -7.73 -19.54
CA ALA A 560 3.99 -8.91 -19.40
C ALA A 560 4.69 -10.16 -19.94
N GLY A 561 4.73 -11.21 -19.13
CA GLY A 561 5.26 -12.50 -19.55
C GLY A 561 4.24 -13.31 -20.36
N PRO A 562 4.54 -14.58 -20.65
CA PRO A 562 3.66 -15.47 -21.40
C PRO A 562 2.22 -15.58 -20.88
N SER A 563 1.96 -15.39 -19.58
CA SER A 563 0.60 -15.39 -19.04
C SER A 563 -0.22 -14.17 -19.45
N GLY A 564 0.43 -13.11 -19.93
CA GLY A 564 -0.18 -11.82 -20.26
C GLY A 564 -0.62 -11.01 -19.03
N THR A 565 -0.28 -11.43 -17.81
CA THR A 565 -0.72 -10.74 -16.59
C THR A 565 -0.02 -9.39 -16.44
N VAL A 566 -0.81 -8.33 -16.27
CA VAL A 566 -0.31 -6.95 -16.11
C VAL A 566 -0.67 -6.34 -14.77
N ALA A 567 -1.72 -6.83 -14.11
CA ALA A 567 -2.06 -6.42 -12.76
C ALA A 567 -2.61 -7.57 -11.92
N PHE A 568 -2.34 -7.49 -10.62
CA PHE A 568 -2.81 -8.38 -9.59
C PHE A 568 -3.37 -7.54 -8.44
N ALA A 569 -4.69 -7.46 -8.40
CA ALA A 569 -5.46 -6.59 -7.51
C ALA A 569 -5.88 -7.37 -6.27
N MET A 570 -5.37 -6.99 -5.09
CA MET A 570 -5.57 -7.71 -3.84
C MET A 570 -6.37 -6.89 -2.82
N TRP A 571 -7.15 -7.56 -1.97
CA TRP A 571 -7.84 -6.92 -0.85
C TRP A 571 -8.07 -7.89 0.30
N LYS A 572 -8.42 -7.35 1.46
CA LYS A 572 -8.83 -8.13 2.64
C LYS A 572 -10.35 -8.31 2.63
N GLN A 573 -10.86 -9.53 2.80
CA GLN A 573 -12.31 -9.82 2.79
C GLN A 573 -12.70 -10.77 3.92
N GLY A 574 -13.87 -10.54 4.54
CA GLY A 574 -14.42 -11.48 5.52
C GLY A 574 -15.90 -11.25 5.80
N ILE A 575 -16.58 -12.31 6.20
CA ILE A 575 -18.02 -12.30 6.48
C ILE A 575 -18.36 -11.70 7.85
N ILE A 576 -17.54 -11.97 8.88
CA ILE A 576 -17.77 -11.48 10.24
C ILE A 576 -17.46 -9.99 10.31
N ARG A 577 -18.36 -9.26 10.97
CA ARG A 577 -18.25 -7.81 11.14
C ARG A 577 -17.03 -7.42 11.99
N GLN A 578 -16.66 -6.14 11.88
CA GLN A 578 -15.63 -5.41 12.64
C GLN A 578 -14.59 -6.23 13.42
N GLY A 579 -13.34 -6.21 12.94
CA GLY A 579 -12.21 -6.86 13.63
C GLY A 579 -12.17 -8.39 13.52
N GLY A 580 -13.20 -9.01 12.94
CA GLY A 580 -13.32 -10.44 12.70
C GLY A 580 -12.31 -11.06 11.70
N PRO A 581 -12.42 -12.38 11.47
CA PRO A 581 -11.61 -13.15 10.53
C PRO A 581 -11.73 -12.57 9.13
N ALA A 582 -10.66 -12.70 8.36
CA ALA A 582 -10.65 -12.24 6.98
C ALA A 582 -9.39 -12.67 6.24
N ASP A 583 -9.59 -12.97 4.97
CA ASP A 583 -8.61 -13.45 4.02
C ASP A 583 -8.07 -12.37 3.10
N VAL A 584 -6.99 -12.69 2.38
CA VAL A 584 -6.47 -11.91 1.26
C VAL A 584 -7.00 -12.50 -0.05
N MET A 585 -7.88 -11.77 -0.71
CA MET A 585 -8.46 -12.14 -2.00
C MET A 585 -7.74 -11.41 -3.14
N ALA A 586 -7.76 -11.96 -4.36
CA ALA A 586 -7.17 -11.31 -5.52
C ALA A 586 -7.88 -11.53 -6.87
N ARG A 587 -7.68 -10.57 -7.80
CA ARG A 587 -8.04 -10.65 -9.22
C ARG A 587 -6.83 -10.41 -10.10
N ARG A 588 -6.77 -11.13 -11.22
CA ARG A 588 -5.80 -10.93 -12.31
C ARG A 588 -6.38 -10.07 -13.42
N PHE A 589 -5.54 -9.24 -14.03
CA PHE A 589 -5.81 -8.56 -15.28
C PHE A 589 -4.83 -9.04 -16.33
N VAL A 590 -5.36 -9.46 -17.49
CA VAL A 590 -4.61 -10.17 -18.53
C VAL A 590 -4.81 -9.48 -19.87
N LEU A 591 -3.72 -9.29 -20.61
CA LEU A 591 -3.75 -8.70 -21.94
C LEU A 591 -4.57 -9.55 -22.92
N PRO A 592 -5.43 -8.95 -23.75
CA PRO A 592 -6.11 -9.66 -24.83
C PRO A 592 -5.13 -10.01 -25.97
N ASP A 593 -5.45 -11.06 -26.75
CA ASP A 593 -4.62 -11.54 -27.86
C ASP A 593 -4.34 -10.47 -28.94
N ASP A 594 -5.26 -9.51 -29.11
CA ASP A 594 -5.21 -8.42 -30.09
C ASP A 594 -4.79 -7.07 -29.51
N PHE A 595 -4.21 -7.06 -28.29
CA PHE A 595 -3.76 -5.86 -27.59
C PHE A 595 -2.82 -4.97 -28.42
N ASN A 596 -3.15 -3.68 -28.51
CA ASN A 596 -2.33 -2.64 -29.11
C ASN A 596 -1.70 -1.74 -28.02
N PRO A 597 -0.38 -1.83 -27.76
CA PRO A 597 0.27 -1.07 -26.68
C PRO A 597 0.23 0.46 -26.82
N ALA A 598 -0.02 0.98 -28.02
CA ALA A 598 -0.09 2.43 -28.27
C ALA A 598 -1.49 3.03 -28.02
N GLU A 599 -2.54 2.21 -27.96
CA GLU A 599 -3.93 2.68 -27.93
C GLU A 599 -4.76 2.03 -26.82
N ASP A 600 -4.52 0.75 -26.53
CA ASP A 600 -5.35 -0.04 -25.62
C ASP A 600 -4.87 0.09 -24.18
N ASN A 601 -5.84 0.24 -23.27
CA ASN A 601 -5.57 0.22 -21.84
C ASN A 601 -5.34 -1.22 -21.37
N PRO A 602 -4.13 -1.60 -20.92
CA PRO A 602 -3.85 -2.96 -20.47
C PRO A 602 -4.64 -3.32 -19.20
N PHE A 603 -5.07 -2.31 -18.44
CA PHE A 603 -5.78 -2.45 -17.18
C PHE A 603 -7.30 -2.31 -17.31
N ASP A 604 -7.83 -2.29 -18.54
CA ASP A 604 -9.25 -2.13 -18.83
C ASP A 604 -10.12 -3.11 -18.02
N TYR A 605 -11.33 -2.69 -17.67
CA TYR A 605 -12.31 -3.50 -16.95
C TYR A 605 -12.55 -4.86 -17.63
N ALA A 606 -12.54 -4.89 -18.96
CA ALA A 606 -12.72 -6.10 -19.76
C ALA A 606 -11.53 -7.08 -19.66
N ASN A 607 -10.35 -6.61 -19.25
CA ASN A 607 -9.15 -7.42 -19.12
C ASN A 607 -9.06 -8.11 -17.75
N MET A 608 -9.96 -7.80 -16.80
CA MET A 608 -10.05 -8.55 -15.56
C MET A 608 -10.50 -9.98 -15.86
N GLU A 609 -9.70 -10.97 -15.45
CA GLU A 609 -10.00 -12.36 -15.67
C GLU A 609 -11.26 -12.77 -14.91
N CYS A 610 -12.32 -13.03 -15.66
CA CYS A 610 -13.61 -13.47 -15.16
C CYS A 610 -14.38 -14.16 -16.29
N GLY A 611 -14.64 -15.46 -16.15
CA GLY A 611 -15.37 -16.26 -17.14
C GLY A 611 -16.87 -15.96 -17.18
N THR A 612 -17.43 -15.39 -16.10
CA THR A 612 -18.88 -15.15 -15.96
C THR A 612 -19.17 -13.77 -15.38
N TRP A 613 -19.89 -12.95 -16.16
CA TRP A 613 -20.31 -11.61 -15.78
C TRP A 613 -21.82 -11.50 -15.63
N ALA A 614 -22.27 -11.02 -14.48
CA ALA A 614 -23.62 -10.52 -14.29
C ALA A 614 -23.71 -9.05 -14.75
N PHE A 615 -24.89 -8.66 -15.24
CA PHE A 615 -25.18 -7.30 -15.72
C PHE A 615 -24.15 -6.74 -16.70
N PRO A 616 -23.75 -7.48 -17.77
CA PRO A 616 -22.84 -6.93 -18.76
C PRO A 616 -23.44 -5.66 -19.40
N LEU A 617 -22.57 -4.82 -19.94
CA LEU A 617 -23.01 -3.68 -20.75
C LEU A 617 -23.88 -4.17 -21.92
N ASP A 618 -24.89 -3.37 -22.28
CA ASP A 618 -25.72 -3.67 -23.44
C ASP A 618 -24.97 -3.45 -24.77
N ALA A 619 -25.65 -3.69 -25.90
CA ALA A 619 -25.05 -3.56 -27.22
C ALA A 619 -24.61 -2.13 -27.59
N ASP A 620 -25.11 -1.13 -26.86
CA ASP A 620 -24.75 0.29 -27.01
C ASP A 620 -23.71 0.73 -25.95
N GLY A 621 -23.18 -0.22 -25.15
CA GLY A 621 -22.21 0.04 -24.09
C GLY A 621 -22.81 0.64 -22.82
N LYS A 622 -24.13 0.56 -22.63
CA LYS A 622 -24.80 1.13 -21.45
C LYS A 622 -24.97 0.11 -20.33
N PRO A 623 -24.95 0.54 -19.06
CA PRO A 623 -25.25 -0.34 -17.94
C PRO A 623 -26.63 -0.98 -18.04
N THR A 624 -26.71 -2.28 -17.78
CA THR A 624 -27.98 -3.00 -17.64
C THR A 624 -28.50 -3.00 -16.20
N ASN A 625 -27.66 -2.62 -15.23
CA ASN A 625 -28.02 -2.43 -13.83
C ASN A 625 -27.26 -1.21 -13.27
N PRO A 626 -27.96 -0.22 -12.69
CA PRO A 626 -27.32 1.00 -12.19
C PRO A 626 -26.49 0.82 -10.91
N ARG A 627 -26.56 -0.36 -10.25
CA ARG A 627 -25.70 -0.72 -9.10
C ARG A 627 -24.32 -1.24 -9.51
N TYR A 628 -24.17 -1.71 -10.75
CA TYR A 628 -22.95 -2.34 -11.26
C TYR A 628 -22.68 -1.82 -12.68
N VAL A 629 -22.28 -0.55 -12.81
CA VAL A 629 -22.23 0.12 -14.13
C VAL A 629 -21.15 -0.41 -15.07
N LYS A 630 -20.18 -1.18 -14.57
CA LYS A 630 -19.16 -1.88 -15.37
C LYS A 630 -19.40 -3.40 -15.42
N GLY A 631 -20.58 -3.87 -15.00
CA GLY A 631 -20.85 -5.28 -14.77
C GLY A 631 -20.33 -5.77 -13.42
N LEU A 632 -20.67 -7.02 -13.09
CA LEU A 632 -20.29 -7.68 -11.84
C LEU A 632 -19.70 -9.05 -12.16
N CYS A 633 -18.43 -9.26 -11.82
CA CYS A 633 -17.83 -10.59 -11.88
C CYS A 633 -18.42 -11.47 -10.77
N VAL A 634 -18.97 -12.62 -11.15
CA VAL A 634 -19.64 -13.55 -10.20
C VAL A 634 -18.78 -14.76 -9.86
N GLU A 635 -17.59 -14.90 -10.41
CA GLU A 635 -16.68 -16.00 -10.09
C GLU A 635 -15.89 -15.73 -8.82
N SER A 636 -15.46 -16.78 -8.11
CA SER A 636 -14.61 -16.66 -6.93
C SER A 636 -13.34 -15.86 -7.26
N ALA A 637 -12.95 -14.99 -6.33
CA ALA A 637 -11.62 -14.38 -6.35
C ALA A 637 -10.59 -15.41 -5.84
N ILE A 638 -9.32 -15.22 -6.18
CA ILE A 638 -8.26 -16.11 -5.69
C ILE A 638 -8.06 -15.85 -4.20
N ASN A 639 -8.25 -16.87 -3.35
CA ASN A 639 -7.98 -16.80 -1.92
C ASN A 639 -6.50 -17.12 -1.63
N LEU A 640 -5.71 -16.10 -1.30
CA LEU A 640 -4.27 -16.22 -1.08
C LEU A 640 -3.90 -16.67 0.33
N SER A 641 -4.77 -16.43 1.31
CA SER A 641 -4.51 -16.79 2.70
C SER A 641 -5.35 -17.94 3.22
N GLY A 642 -6.37 -18.38 2.47
CA GLY A 642 -7.26 -19.48 2.86
C GLY A 642 -6.49 -20.73 3.26
N THR A 643 -6.84 -21.29 4.41
CA THR A 643 -6.27 -22.55 4.92
C THR A 643 -7.36 -23.53 5.31
N SER A 644 -7.10 -24.82 5.12
CA SER A 644 -7.95 -25.87 5.65
C SER A 644 -7.53 -26.23 7.07
N ILE A 645 -8.50 -26.30 7.98
CA ILE A 645 -8.29 -26.73 9.38
C ILE A 645 -7.95 -28.22 9.40
N VAL A 646 -6.81 -28.58 10.01
CA VAL A 646 -6.42 -30.00 10.19
C VAL A 646 -6.78 -30.48 11.59
N THR A 647 -6.47 -29.72 12.64
CA THR A 647 -6.78 -30.09 14.02
C THR A 647 -6.93 -28.85 14.90
N CYS A 648 -7.77 -28.95 15.94
CA CYS A 648 -7.88 -27.95 17.01
C CYS A 648 -7.50 -28.51 18.38
N ASP A 649 -7.37 -27.62 19.37
CA ASP A 649 -7.07 -27.93 20.77
C ASP A 649 -8.08 -28.86 21.48
N THR A 650 -9.28 -29.02 20.92
CA THR A 650 -10.27 -29.99 21.35
C THR A 650 -10.02 -31.41 20.83
N GLY A 651 -9.05 -31.59 19.94
CA GLY A 651 -8.79 -32.81 19.18
C GLY A 651 -9.82 -33.08 18.07
N SER A 652 -10.62 -32.07 17.71
CA SER A 652 -11.59 -32.14 16.61
C SER A 652 -10.94 -31.76 15.28
N GLU A 653 -11.30 -32.48 14.22
CA GLU A 653 -10.96 -32.17 12.82
C GLU A 653 -12.09 -31.34 12.15
N ASP A 654 -13.25 -31.15 12.81
CA ASP A 654 -14.47 -30.54 12.26
C ASP A 654 -14.77 -29.13 12.81
N CYS A 655 -13.77 -28.40 13.33
CA CYS A 655 -14.00 -27.13 14.05
C CYS A 655 -14.68 -26.02 13.22
N ALA A 656 -14.50 -26.03 11.90
CA ALA A 656 -15.18 -25.11 10.99
C ALA A 656 -16.69 -25.38 10.95
N ALA A 657 -17.10 -26.65 10.88
CA ALA A 657 -18.51 -27.05 10.87
C ALA A 657 -19.20 -26.77 12.22
N ASP A 658 -18.45 -26.86 13.32
CA ASP A 658 -18.92 -26.53 14.66
C ASP A 658 -18.81 -25.03 15.00
N PHE A 659 -18.39 -24.18 14.07
CA PHE A 659 -18.27 -22.75 14.33
C PHE A 659 -19.63 -22.15 14.72
N PRO A 660 -19.70 -21.42 15.85
CA PRO A 660 -20.97 -20.98 16.42
C PRO A 660 -21.50 -19.72 15.72
N TRP A 661 -21.93 -19.84 14.47
CA TRP A 661 -22.57 -18.76 13.72
C TRP A 661 -23.86 -18.26 14.41
N ASN A 662 -24.10 -16.94 14.37
CA ASN A 662 -25.39 -16.35 14.73
C ASN A 662 -26.46 -16.69 13.69
N GLU A 663 -27.73 -16.33 13.91
CA GLU A 663 -28.82 -16.67 12.99
C GLU A 663 -28.79 -15.96 11.62
N TYR A 664 -27.97 -14.91 11.49
CA TYR A 664 -27.81 -14.11 10.27
C TYR A 664 -26.60 -14.53 9.41
N PHE A 665 -25.77 -15.43 9.92
CA PHE A 665 -24.52 -15.88 9.29
C PHE A 665 -23.55 -14.73 9.01
N ASP A 666 -23.42 -13.81 9.96
CA ASP A 666 -22.58 -12.61 9.82
C ASP A 666 -21.80 -12.25 11.10
N ASP A 667 -21.92 -13.07 12.14
CA ASP A 667 -21.18 -12.94 13.40
C ASP A 667 -21.26 -14.24 14.23
N ILE A 668 -20.55 -14.29 15.36
CA ILE A 668 -20.60 -15.36 16.37
C ILE A 668 -21.86 -15.25 17.23
N ALA A 669 -22.46 -16.40 17.57
CA ALA A 669 -23.45 -16.53 18.62
C ALA A 669 -22.84 -16.19 19.98
N GLY A 670 -23.31 -15.09 20.58
CA GLY A 670 -22.71 -14.50 21.78
C GLY A 670 -22.54 -15.45 22.98
N GLY A 671 -21.42 -15.28 23.71
CA GLY A 671 -21.09 -16.06 24.92
C GLY A 671 -20.40 -17.40 24.66
N THR A 672 -20.00 -17.69 23.42
CA THR A 672 -19.34 -18.94 23.03
C THR A 672 -17.82 -18.80 23.06
N VAL A 673 -17.12 -19.81 23.58
CA VAL A 673 -15.66 -19.91 23.51
C VAL A 673 -15.32 -20.70 22.25
N LEU A 674 -14.51 -20.11 21.37
CA LEU A 674 -14.01 -20.80 20.18
C LEU A 674 -12.91 -21.80 20.56
N ALA A 675 -12.87 -22.94 19.86
CA ALA A 675 -11.70 -23.81 19.85
C ALA A 675 -10.49 -23.04 19.26
N LYS A 676 -9.27 -23.48 19.56
CA LYS A 676 -8.08 -22.95 18.93
C LYS A 676 -7.61 -23.90 17.83
N MET A 677 -7.42 -23.39 16.61
CA MET A 677 -6.76 -24.13 15.55
C MET A 677 -5.30 -24.37 15.96
N THR A 678 -4.87 -25.63 15.87
CA THR A 678 -3.51 -26.05 16.24
C THR A 678 -2.69 -26.55 15.05
N GLU A 679 -3.34 -27.07 14.02
CA GLU A 679 -2.70 -27.51 12.76
C GLU A 679 -3.55 -27.10 11.55
N TRP A 680 -2.90 -26.72 10.45
CA TRP A 680 -3.51 -26.22 9.21
C TRP A 680 -2.74 -26.64 7.96
N SER A 681 -3.40 -26.59 6.81
CA SER A 681 -2.79 -26.90 5.53
C SER A 681 -3.28 -26.00 4.39
N GLN A 682 -2.42 -25.80 3.39
CA GLN A 682 -2.80 -25.25 2.09
C GLN A 682 -2.53 -26.27 1.00
N SER A 683 -3.32 -26.22 -0.07
CA SER A 683 -3.19 -27.10 -1.23
C SER A 683 -3.47 -26.33 -2.51
N GLY A 684 -2.90 -26.80 -3.61
CA GLY A 684 -3.09 -26.20 -4.92
C GLY A 684 -2.31 -26.95 -6.00
N PRO A 685 -2.42 -26.49 -7.26
CA PRO A 685 -1.78 -27.11 -8.41
C PRO A 685 -0.27 -26.84 -8.47
N ASP A 686 0.49 -27.82 -8.99
CA ASP A 686 1.89 -27.65 -9.40
C ASP A 686 2.01 -26.69 -10.59
N PHE A 687 3.23 -26.23 -10.87
CA PHE A 687 3.51 -25.27 -11.93
C PHE A 687 3.05 -25.78 -13.30
N ASN A 688 2.32 -24.94 -14.04
CA ASN A 688 1.72 -25.27 -15.34
C ASN A 688 0.76 -26.47 -15.34
N ALA A 689 0.25 -26.91 -14.19
CA ALA A 689 -0.81 -27.90 -14.18
C ALA A 689 -2.14 -27.28 -14.67
N ASP A 690 -2.94 -28.06 -15.40
CA ASP A 690 -4.30 -27.64 -15.77
C ASP A 690 -5.13 -27.44 -14.50
N ILE A 691 -5.69 -26.24 -14.31
CA ILE A 691 -6.52 -25.90 -13.15
C ILE A 691 -7.95 -26.42 -13.37
N SER A 692 -8.49 -27.08 -12.35
CA SER A 692 -9.82 -27.65 -12.31
C SER A 692 -10.38 -27.61 -10.88
N ILE A 693 -11.69 -27.78 -10.74
CA ILE A 693 -12.35 -27.86 -9.43
C ILE A 693 -11.79 -28.97 -8.53
N ASP A 694 -11.18 -30.01 -9.11
CA ASP A 694 -10.65 -31.15 -8.34
C ASP A 694 -9.22 -30.91 -7.81
N ASN A 695 -8.49 -29.90 -8.29
CA ASN A 695 -7.08 -29.64 -7.91
C ASN A 695 -6.77 -28.17 -7.57
N ILE A 696 -7.74 -27.27 -7.64
CA ILE A 696 -7.58 -25.86 -7.27
C ILE A 696 -7.24 -25.68 -5.79
N GLY A 697 -7.57 -26.67 -4.96
CA GLY A 697 -7.22 -26.68 -3.55
C GLY A 697 -8.05 -25.64 -2.80
N ASN A 698 -7.39 -24.81 -2.00
CA ASN A 698 -8.04 -23.76 -1.22
C ASN A 698 -7.93 -22.35 -1.85
N LEU A 699 -7.59 -22.29 -3.14
CA LEU A 699 -7.47 -21.03 -3.87
C LEU A 699 -8.83 -20.43 -4.29
N ASP A 700 -9.92 -21.18 -4.23
CA ASP A 700 -11.28 -20.71 -4.50
C ASP A 700 -12.22 -20.79 -3.28
N ASP A 701 -11.68 -21.16 -2.11
CA ASP A 701 -12.40 -21.22 -0.84
C ASP A 701 -13.02 -19.85 -0.49
N THR A 702 -14.26 -19.91 -0.03
CA THR A 702 -14.96 -18.75 0.55
C THR A 702 -14.43 -18.42 1.95
N THR A 703 -14.53 -17.16 2.38
CA THR A 703 -13.88 -16.69 3.63
C THR A 703 -14.40 -17.34 4.92
N TRP A 704 -15.56 -18.01 4.85
CA TRP A 704 -16.14 -18.72 5.99
C TRP A 704 -15.81 -20.21 6.03
N GLU A 705 -15.11 -20.76 5.03
CA GLU A 705 -14.63 -22.15 5.07
C GLU A 705 -13.61 -22.35 6.20
N ASN A 706 -12.80 -21.33 6.46
CA ASN A 706 -12.05 -21.21 7.70
C ASN A 706 -12.36 -19.89 8.44
N PRO A 707 -13.33 -19.90 9.37
CA PRO A 707 -13.72 -18.70 10.11
C PRO A 707 -12.81 -18.36 11.31
N TYR A 708 -11.66 -19.03 11.45
CA TYR A 708 -10.71 -18.82 12.55
C TYR A 708 -9.53 -17.95 12.18
N GLU A 709 -9.21 -17.84 10.89
CA GLU A 709 -7.97 -17.20 10.46
C GLU A 709 -8.12 -15.70 10.19
N VAL A 710 -6.98 -14.99 10.25
CA VAL A 710 -6.94 -13.57 9.90
C VAL A 710 -5.61 -13.20 9.28
N ALA A 711 -5.70 -12.59 8.10
CA ALA A 711 -4.57 -11.99 7.41
C ALA A 711 -4.57 -10.45 7.51
N LYS A 712 -3.40 -9.81 7.52
CA LYS A 712 -3.26 -8.34 7.47
C LYS A 712 -1.96 -7.94 6.75
N GLY A 713 -1.87 -6.66 6.37
CA GLY A 713 -0.63 -6.09 5.83
C GLY A 713 -0.19 -6.67 4.47
N HIS A 714 -1.11 -7.25 3.69
CA HIS A 714 -0.80 -7.87 2.41
C HIS A 714 -0.30 -6.87 1.38
N ARG A 715 0.73 -7.27 0.63
CA ARG A 715 1.44 -6.42 -0.35
C ARG A 715 2.39 -7.28 -1.20
N GLY A 716 2.94 -6.74 -2.28
CA GLY A 716 3.81 -7.52 -3.16
C GLY A 716 4.27 -6.79 -4.42
N PHE A 717 5.00 -7.49 -5.28
CA PHE A 717 5.37 -6.98 -6.61
C PHE A 717 5.25 -8.08 -7.67
N MET A 718 5.33 -7.66 -8.93
CA MET A 718 5.44 -8.56 -10.06
C MET A 718 6.58 -8.14 -11.00
N SER A 719 7.10 -9.10 -11.75
CA SER A 719 8.04 -8.85 -12.84
C SER A 719 7.92 -9.98 -13.86
N GLY A 720 7.36 -9.68 -15.04
CA GLY A 720 6.92 -10.73 -15.96
C GLY A 720 5.81 -11.56 -15.34
N ASP A 721 5.97 -12.88 -15.39
CA ASP A 721 5.04 -13.83 -14.78
C ASP A 721 5.37 -14.12 -13.30
N PHE A 722 6.46 -13.57 -12.77
CA PHE A 722 6.79 -13.72 -11.35
C PHE A 722 5.91 -12.78 -10.52
N ILE A 723 5.23 -13.32 -9.51
CA ILE A 723 4.51 -12.55 -8.49
C ILE A 723 4.99 -13.01 -7.14
N MET A 724 5.36 -12.05 -6.27
CA MET A 724 5.59 -12.30 -4.85
C MET A 724 4.57 -11.51 -4.04
N VAL A 725 3.87 -12.21 -3.15
CA VAL A 725 2.92 -11.63 -2.19
C VAL A 725 3.39 -11.99 -0.79
N LEU A 726 3.33 -11.03 0.12
CA LEU A 726 3.59 -11.26 1.53
C LEU A 726 2.47 -10.68 2.39
N TYR A 727 2.18 -11.32 3.52
CA TYR A 727 1.15 -10.90 4.45
C TYR A 727 1.44 -11.44 5.85
N ALA A 728 0.96 -10.73 6.88
CA ALA A 728 0.97 -11.24 8.24
C ALA A 728 -0.30 -12.07 8.47
N TRP A 729 -0.19 -13.27 9.03
CA TRP A 729 -1.32 -14.19 9.22
C TRP A 729 -1.29 -14.86 10.59
N SER A 730 -2.48 -15.17 11.10
CA SER A 730 -2.66 -15.86 12.37
C SER A 730 -3.80 -16.90 12.28
N PRO A 731 -3.61 -18.10 12.84
CA PRO A 731 -4.60 -19.18 12.80
C PRO A 731 -5.82 -18.93 13.70
N ASN A 732 -5.73 -18.00 14.66
CA ASN A 732 -6.78 -17.75 15.64
C ASN A 732 -7.04 -16.25 15.85
N TRP A 733 -7.89 -15.65 15.03
CA TRP A 733 -8.21 -14.22 15.07
C TRP A 733 -8.67 -13.74 16.44
N LEU A 734 -9.56 -14.51 17.11
CA LEU A 734 -10.16 -14.10 18.38
C LEU A 734 -9.17 -14.15 19.53
N ALA A 735 -8.19 -15.06 19.48
CA ALA A 735 -7.12 -15.09 20.48
C ALA A 735 -6.15 -13.91 20.27
N ASN A 736 -5.97 -13.51 19.01
CA ASN A 736 -5.09 -12.42 18.62
C ASN A 736 -5.61 -11.05 19.08
N THR A 737 -6.94 -10.85 19.20
CA THR A 737 -7.52 -9.58 19.71
C THR A 737 -7.14 -9.25 21.16
N VAL A 738 -6.57 -10.20 21.89
CA VAL A 738 -6.11 -10.02 23.29
C VAL A 738 -4.66 -10.48 23.48
N GLY A 739 -3.88 -10.64 22.41
CA GLY A 739 -2.47 -11.02 22.47
C GLY A 739 -2.22 -12.46 22.96
N HIS A 740 -3.19 -13.36 22.81
CA HIS A 740 -3.08 -14.78 23.18
C HIS A 740 -2.77 -15.71 21.99
N ASP A 741 -2.48 -15.13 20.83
CA ASP A 741 -1.86 -15.74 19.64
C ASP A 741 -1.07 -14.63 18.91
N THR A 742 -0.31 -14.99 17.89
CA THR A 742 0.59 -14.09 17.17
C THR A 742 0.34 -14.11 15.68
N TYR A 743 0.68 -12.99 15.03
CA TYR A 743 0.86 -12.95 13.59
C TYR A 743 2.28 -13.40 13.24
N ASN A 744 2.41 -14.33 12.30
CA ASN A 744 3.64 -14.64 11.59
C ASN A 744 3.64 -13.97 10.21
N LEU A 745 4.83 -13.77 9.63
CA LEU A 745 4.98 -13.24 8.28
C LEU A 745 5.04 -14.38 7.28
N TYR A 746 4.17 -14.32 6.27
CA TYR A 746 4.07 -15.31 5.21
C TYR A 746 4.42 -14.72 3.85
N VAL A 747 5.00 -15.54 2.98
CA VAL A 747 5.30 -15.22 1.57
C VAL A 747 4.70 -16.30 0.66
N ARG A 748 4.06 -15.88 -0.44
CA ARG A 748 3.61 -16.73 -1.55
C ARG A 748 4.21 -16.24 -2.85
N ARG A 749 4.48 -17.18 -3.76
CA ARG A 749 5.15 -16.91 -5.03
C ARG A 749 4.45 -17.64 -6.18
N SER A 750 4.37 -16.97 -7.31
CA SER A 750 3.83 -17.51 -8.55
C SER A 750 4.80 -17.22 -9.70
N PHE A 751 4.81 -18.11 -10.69
CA PHE A 751 5.70 -18.07 -11.85
C PHE A 751 4.91 -18.14 -13.17
N ASP A 752 3.60 -17.97 -13.12
CA ASP A 752 2.68 -18.00 -14.28
C ASP A 752 1.62 -16.89 -14.18
N GLY A 753 2.01 -15.76 -13.58
CA GLY A 753 1.18 -14.59 -13.42
C GLY A 753 0.06 -14.75 -12.39
N GLY A 754 0.20 -15.65 -11.41
CA GLY A 754 -0.79 -15.86 -10.36
C GLY A 754 -1.83 -16.95 -10.65
N GLN A 755 -1.55 -17.87 -11.58
CA GLN A 755 -2.39 -19.06 -11.82
C GLN A 755 -2.09 -20.15 -10.80
N THR A 756 -0.81 -20.45 -10.58
CA THR A 756 -0.34 -21.44 -9.62
C THR A 756 0.65 -20.82 -8.64
N TRP A 757 0.82 -21.46 -7.47
CA TRP A 757 1.65 -20.96 -6.36
C TRP A 757 2.65 -22.02 -5.94
N THR A 758 3.93 -21.82 -6.29
CA THR A 758 4.91 -22.90 -6.39
C THR A 758 6.31 -22.44 -5.98
N THR A 759 7.21 -23.41 -5.77
CA THR A 759 8.66 -23.19 -5.73
C THR A 759 9.20 -22.81 -7.11
N THR A 760 10.45 -22.33 -7.20
CA THR A 760 11.01 -21.95 -8.51
C THR A 760 10.99 -23.12 -9.50
N PRO A 761 10.36 -22.96 -10.68
CA PRO A 761 10.35 -24.02 -11.68
C PRO A 761 11.73 -24.21 -12.29
N ASN A 762 12.15 -25.46 -12.48
CA ASN A 762 13.37 -25.79 -13.22
C ASN A 762 13.15 -25.70 -14.73
N ALA A 763 12.87 -24.50 -15.21
CA ALA A 763 12.58 -24.18 -16.60
C ALA A 763 12.96 -22.73 -16.94
N SER A 764 13.20 -22.47 -18.23
CA SER A 764 13.31 -21.10 -18.77
C SER A 764 11.98 -20.35 -18.62
N PRO A 765 11.98 -19.04 -18.30
CA PRO A 765 13.15 -18.17 -18.15
C PRO A 765 13.80 -18.20 -16.75
N TRP A 766 13.23 -18.91 -15.78
CA TRP A 766 13.62 -18.84 -14.37
C TRP A 766 15.06 -19.25 -14.11
N THR A 767 15.52 -20.30 -14.80
CA THR A 767 16.90 -20.82 -14.72
C THR A 767 17.87 -20.14 -15.69
N ASP A 768 17.40 -19.18 -16.51
CA ASP A 768 18.25 -18.45 -17.45
C ASP A 768 18.95 -17.24 -16.79
N VAL A 769 18.52 -16.86 -15.58
CA VAL A 769 19.15 -15.81 -14.77
C VAL A 769 20.42 -16.35 -14.12
N ASP A 770 21.52 -15.61 -14.25
CA ASP A 770 22.82 -16.02 -13.74
C ASP A 770 22.80 -16.20 -12.21
N GLY A 771 23.44 -17.27 -11.75
CA GLY A 771 23.46 -17.67 -10.34
C GLY A 771 22.19 -18.33 -9.81
N VAL A 772 21.12 -18.49 -10.61
CA VAL A 772 19.89 -19.15 -10.13
C VAL A 772 20.02 -20.67 -10.11
N VAL A 773 19.69 -21.26 -8.97
CA VAL A 773 19.52 -22.71 -8.79
C VAL A 773 18.05 -23.00 -8.46
N ALA A 774 17.42 -23.85 -9.28
CA ALA A 774 16.03 -24.27 -9.13
C ALA A 774 15.97 -25.79 -8.92
N ASP A 775 16.33 -26.25 -7.72
CA ASP A 775 16.31 -27.66 -7.32
C ASP A 775 15.25 -27.98 -6.25
N GLY A 776 14.53 -26.96 -5.78
CA GLY A 776 13.50 -27.08 -4.77
C GLY A 776 13.86 -26.25 -3.55
N THR A 777 13.20 -26.53 -2.43
CA THR A 777 13.42 -25.83 -1.17
C THR A 777 12.90 -26.68 -0.02
N ASN A 778 13.55 -26.57 1.13
CA ASN A 778 13.00 -27.06 2.39
C ASN A 778 12.41 -25.88 3.17
N THR A 779 11.17 -26.01 3.62
CA THR A 779 10.49 -24.95 4.37
C THR A 779 9.88 -25.52 5.64
N CYS A 780 9.89 -24.72 6.71
CA CYS A 780 9.34 -25.09 8.00
C CYS A 780 8.10 -24.28 8.32
N GLU A 781 7.10 -24.92 8.92
CA GLU A 781 5.95 -24.26 9.55
C GLU A 781 5.95 -24.56 11.04
N THR A 782 5.58 -23.57 11.85
CA THR A 782 5.50 -23.71 13.30
C THR A 782 4.02 -23.70 13.73
N TYR A 783 3.51 -24.90 13.95
CA TYR A 783 2.13 -25.16 14.38
C TYR A 783 1.93 -24.82 15.86
N ARG A 784 0.67 -24.78 16.33
CA ARG A 784 0.36 -24.58 17.76
C ARG A 784 0.22 -25.90 18.53
N ASP A 785 0.53 -27.02 17.88
CA ASP A 785 0.63 -28.33 18.52
C ASP A 785 2.10 -28.72 18.73
N GLU A 786 2.58 -28.58 19.97
CA GLU A 786 3.92 -28.97 20.41
C GLU A 786 4.22 -30.47 20.22
N ALA A 787 3.22 -31.30 19.88
CA ALA A 787 3.42 -32.72 19.61
C ALA A 787 3.90 -33.03 18.17
N LEU A 788 3.84 -32.05 17.24
CA LEU A 788 4.18 -32.25 15.83
C LEU A 788 5.69 -32.20 15.53
N GLY A 789 6.49 -31.59 16.42
CA GLY A 789 7.93 -31.42 16.27
C GLY A 789 8.54 -30.72 17.49
N GLU A 790 9.84 -30.41 17.46
CA GLU A 790 10.43 -29.52 18.48
C GLU A 790 9.73 -28.15 18.40
N ASP A 791 9.14 -27.71 19.51
CA ASP A 791 8.30 -26.52 19.61
C ASP A 791 7.14 -26.42 18.59
N GLY A 792 6.71 -27.55 18.01
CA GLY A 792 5.64 -27.62 17.01
C GLY A 792 6.08 -27.35 15.56
N THR A 793 7.38 -27.30 15.29
CA THR A 793 7.93 -27.03 13.95
C THR A 793 8.00 -28.29 13.09
N VAL A 794 7.49 -28.21 11.86
CA VAL A 794 7.53 -29.28 10.84
C VAL A 794 8.15 -28.73 9.56
N CYS A 795 9.20 -29.39 9.07
CA CYS A 795 9.89 -29.01 7.84
C CYS A 795 9.60 -29.99 6.69
N THR A 796 9.31 -29.45 5.50
CA THR A 796 8.93 -30.21 4.31
C THR A 796 9.81 -29.85 3.12
N ASP A 797 10.28 -30.88 2.41
CA ASP A 797 11.00 -30.73 1.14
C ASP A 797 10.02 -30.61 -0.03
N TYR A 798 10.16 -29.54 -0.80
CA TYR A 798 9.42 -29.31 -2.04
C TYR A 798 10.38 -29.39 -3.22
N ALA A 799 10.00 -30.15 -4.25
CA ALA A 799 10.75 -30.18 -5.50
C ALA A 799 10.55 -28.85 -6.29
N ALA A 800 11.46 -28.55 -7.21
CA ALA A 800 11.31 -27.41 -8.12
C ALA A 800 10.00 -27.45 -8.92
N GLY A 801 9.25 -26.35 -8.93
CA GLY A 801 7.94 -26.20 -9.57
C GLY A 801 6.78 -26.94 -8.90
N ALA A 802 7.00 -27.52 -7.71
CA ALA A 802 5.93 -28.12 -6.93
C ALA A 802 5.08 -27.03 -6.25
N PHE A 803 3.80 -27.33 -5.99
CA PHE A 803 2.97 -26.48 -5.15
C PHE A 803 3.66 -26.19 -3.82
N GLU A 804 3.71 -24.91 -3.44
CA GLU A 804 4.25 -24.46 -2.17
C GLU A 804 3.13 -23.75 -1.38
N PRO A 805 2.84 -24.20 -0.13
CA PRO A 805 2.00 -23.42 0.77
C PRO A 805 2.68 -22.07 1.07
N ALA A 806 1.92 -21.12 1.60
CA ALA A 806 2.49 -19.86 2.06
C ALA A 806 3.60 -20.14 3.09
N ARG A 807 4.79 -19.61 2.82
CA ARG A 807 5.98 -19.86 3.63
C ARG A 807 6.02 -18.89 4.80
N ASN A 808 5.98 -19.41 6.02
CA ASN A 808 6.30 -18.63 7.23
C ASN A 808 7.78 -18.26 7.21
N VAL A 809 8.11 -16.97 7.05
CA VAL A 809 9.51 -16.49 6.99
C VAL A 809 9.97 -15.83 8.29
N SER A 810 9.06 -15.48 9.20
CA SER A 810 9.45 -14.90 10.50
C SER A 810 9.79 -15.94 11.55
N GLN A 811 9.19 -17.14 11.47
CA GLN A 811 9.38 -18.24 12.41
C GLN A 811 9.29 -17.79 13.88
N LEU A 812 8.33 -16.91 14.21
CA LEU A 812 8.16 -16.46 15.60
C LEU A 812 7.65 -17.65 16.43
N ILE A 813 8.29 -17.84 17.59
CA ILE A 813 7.94 -18.90 18.54
C ILE A 813 7.21 -18.26 19.72
N GLY A 814 6.14 -18.91 20.19
CA GLY A 814 5.34 -18.44 21.32
C GLY A 814 4.42 -17.26 20.99
N THR A 815 3.94 -16.57 22.04
CA THR A 815 2.87 -15.56 21.93
C THR A 815 3.24 -14.15 22.40
N GLN A 816 4.50 -13.89 22.77
CA GLN A 816 4.88 -12.59 23.36
C GLN A 816 5.19 -11.52 22.30
N VAL A 817 5.66 -11.94 21.13
CA VAL A 817 6.05 -11.06 20.02
C VAL A 817 5.18 -11.38 18.82
N THR A 818 4.70 -10.34 18.12
CA THR A 818 3.88 -10.50 16.91
C THR A 818 4.44 -9.68 15.75
N ILE A 819 4.10 -10.06 14.52
CA ILE A 819 4.36 -9.21 13.35
C ILE A 819 3.36 -8.05 13.29
N LEU A 820 3.89 -6.85 13.06
CA LEU A 820 3.13 -5.63 12.82
C LEU A 820 2.96 -5.37 11.33
N ASP A 821 3.99 -4.81 10.71
CA ASP A 821 3.89 -4.19 9.39
C ASP A 821 5.11 -4.56 8.52
N PRO A 822 4.97 -5.52 7.58
CA PRO A 822 6.09 -5.92 6.74
C PRO A 822 6.33 -4.93 5.60
N ARG A 823 7.48 -4.97 4.91
CA ARG A 823 7.84 -4.14 3.76
C ARG A 823 8.69 -4.97 2.80
N TYR A 824 8.70 -4.58 1.53
CA TYR A 824 9.50 -5.25 0.51
C TYR A 824 10.10 -4.23 -0.46
N SER A 825 11.14 -4.66 -1.16
CA SER A 825 11.63 -4.00 -2.37
C SER A 825 12.08 -5.05 -3.37
N PRO A 826 11.57 -5.06 -4.61
CA PRO A 826 12.31 -5.69 -5.70
C PRO A 826 13.63 -4.96 -5.95
N THR A 827 14.52 -5.57 -6.73
CA THR A 827 15.62 -4.84 -7.37
C THR A 827 15.08 -3.88 -8.43
N THR A 828 15.66 -2.69 -8.50
CA THR A 828 15.31 -1.66 -9.51
C THR A 828 15.75 -2.05 -10.91
N ASP A 829 15.32 -1.27 -11.90
CA ASP A 829 15.70 -1.45 -13.29
C ASP A 829 17.19 -1.23 -13.54
N SER A 830 17.68 -1.86 -14.61
CA SER A 830 19.07 -1.78 -15.04
C SER A 830 19.49 -0.34 -15.32
N ILE A 831 20.64 0.10 -14.78
CA ILE A 831 21.15 1.47 -15.00
C ILE A 831 22.18 1.46 -16.13
N LEU A 832 21.79 1.96 -17.30
CA LEU A 832 22.65 2.00 -18.49
C LEU A 832 23.33 3.36 -18.68
N GLN A 833 24.58 3.33 -19.16
CA GLN A 833 25.23 4.51 -19.72
C GLN A 833 24.68 4.82 -21.13
N GLU A 834 24.97 6.02 -21.65
CA GLU A 834 24.53 6.43 -23.00
C GLU A 834 24.96 5.47 -24.12
N ASP A 835 26.05 4.73 -23.94
CA ASP A 835 26.54 3.73 -24.90
C ASP A 835 25.95 2.32 -24.70
N GLY A 836 25.03 2.17 -23.75
CA GLY A 836 24.38 0.89 -23.39
C GLY A 836 25.23 -0.01 -22.51
N SER A 837 26.38 0.45 -21.99
CA SER A 837 27.19 -0.32 -21.03
C SER A 837 26.80 -0.03 -19.57
N PHE A 838 27.09 -0.97 -18.69
CA PHE A 838 26.98 -0.77 -17.25
C PHE A 838 28.20 -0.01 -16.70
N LEU A 839 27.97 0.92 -15.77
CA LEU A 839 29.07 1.63 -15.09
C LEU A 839 29.73 0.72 -14.05
N TYR A 840 28.91 -0.01 -13.30
CA TYR A 840 29.31 -1.05 -12.35
C TYR A 840 28.59 -2.37 -12.69
N PRO A 841 29.19 -3.55 -12.41
CA PRO A 841 28.57 -4.84 -12.72
C PRO A 841 27.16 -5.01 -12.10
N ASP A 842 26.94 -4.47 -10.91
CA ASP A 842 25.68 -4.52 -10.18
C ASP A 842 24.64 -3.48 -10.63
N ASP A 843 24.89 -2.81 -11.76
CA ASP A 843 23.90 -2.00 -12.47
C ASP A 843 23.04 -2.86 -13.42
N GLU A 844 23.41 -4.12 -13.68
CA GLU A 844 22.54 -5.09 -14.33
C GLU A 844 21.52 -5.63 -13.32
N ARG A 845 20.23 -5.58 -13.68
CA ARG A 845 19.16 -6.06 -12.82
C ARG A 845 19.23 -7.59 -12.65
N ASN A 846 19.22 -8.06 -11.40
CA ASN A 846 18.99 -9.47 -11.08
C ASN A 846 17.57 -9.66 -10.51
N PRO A 847 16.59 -10.10 -11.33
CA PRO A 847 15.19 -10.19 -10.93
C PRO A 847 14.90 -11.34 -9.95
N SER A 848 15.84 -12.29 -9.78
CA SER A 848 15.68 -13.39 -8.83
C SER A 848 15.89 -12.98 -7.37
N LYS A 849 16.32 -11.72 -7.13
CA LYS A 849 16.59 -11.17 -5.81
C LYS A 849 15.56 -10.12 -5.42
N PHE A 850 15.18 -10.11 -4.15
CA PHE A 850 14.35 -9.07 -3.56
C PHE A 850 14.59 -8.99 -2.05
N PHE A 851 14.08 -7.95 -1.41
CA PHE A 851 14.33 -7.71 0.01
C PHE A 851 13.04 -7.63 0.78
N ILE A 852 13.06 -8.16 2.00
CA ILE A 852 11.95 -8.08 2.95
C ILE A 852 12.45 -7.40 4.22
N VAL A 853 11.62 -6.55 4.80
CA VAL A 853 11.76 -6.06 6.17
C VAL A 853 10.49 -6.33 6.93
N TYR A 854 10.57 -6.66 8.21
CA TYR A 854 9.41 -6.68 9.07
C TYR A 854 9.66 -6.08 10.44
N GLU A 855 8.57 -5.60 11.01
CA GLU A 855 8.50 -5.02 12.34
C GLU A 855 7.86 -6.01 13.30
N THR A 856 8.51 -6.21 14.44
CA THR A 856 7.96 -6.96 15.57
C THR A 856 7.29 -6.01 16.55
N GLY A 857 6.22 -6.45 17.21
CA GLY A 857 5.54 -5.71 18.26
C GLY A 857 5.34 -6.52 19.54
N ASP A 858 5.22 -5.81 20.67
CA ASP A 858 4.88 -6.38 21.98
C ASP A 858 3.41 -6.81 21.99
N ASN A 859 3.17 -8.11 22.04
CA ASN A 859 1.83 -8.65 21.97
C ASN A 859 1.04 -8.43 23.28
N SER A 860 1.71 -8.08 24.38
CA SER A 860 1.06 -7.86 25.67
C SER A 860 0.23 -6.57 25.73
N THR A 861 0.47 -5.62 24.81
CA THR A 861 -0.26 -4.35 24.75
C THR A 861 -1.53 -4.43 23.88
N VAL A 862 -1.74 -5.52 23.15
CA VAL A 862 -2.87 -5.67 22.21
C VAL A 862 -4.23 -5.59 22.89
N ALA A 863 -4.33 -6.02 24.16
CA ALA A 863 -5.57 -5.90 24.92
C ALA A 863 -5.99 -4.45 25.21
N GLU A 864 -5.05 -3.50 25.13
CA GLU A 864 -5.27 -2.07 25.36
C GLU A 864 -5.26 -1.26 24.04
N GLY A 865 -4.86 -1.86 22.90
CA GLY A 865 -4.72 -1.17 21.62
C GLY A 865 -3.95 -1.98 20.56
N GLU A 866 -3.11 -1.32 19.76
CA GLU A 866 -2.17 -2.02 18.88
C GLU A 866 -0.96 -2.55 19.66
N ALA A 867 -0.30 -3.58 19.11
CA ALA A 867 0.97 -4.05 19.65
C ALA A 867 2.03 -2.92 19.53
N THR A 868 2.73 -2.61 20.62
CA THR A 868 3.75 -1.56 20.64
C THR A 868 4.95 -1.99 19.78
N PRO A 869 5.40 -1.16 18.81
CA PRO A 869 6.58 -1.43 18.00
C PRO A 869 7.82 -1.76 18.82
N LEU A 870 8.60 -2.76 18.39
CA LEU A 870 9.85 -3.18 19.04
C LEU A 870 11.03 -2.99 18.09
N ASN A 871 11.32 -4.02 17.29
CA ASN A 871 12.52 -4.18 16.49
C ASN A 871 12.20 -4.32 14.99
N LEU A 872 13.23 -4.15 14.15
CA LEU A 872 13.15 -4.32 12.70
C LEU A 872 14.16 -5.36 12.23
N TYR A 873 13.67 -6.31 11.42
CA TYR A 873 14.46 -7.40 10.83
C TYR A 873 14.40 -7.33 9.31
N TYR A 874 15.43 -7.82 8.62
CA TYR A 874 15.56 -7.80 7.17
C TYR A 874 16.25 -9.03 6.62
N SER A 875 15.95 -9.37 5.37
CA SER A 875 16.68 -10.37 4.60
C SER A 875 16.59 -10.07 3.11
N ARG A 876 17.55 -10.64 2.37
CA ARG A 876 17.53 -10.72 0.91
C ARG A 876 17.09 -12.13 0.52
N ALA A 877 16.03 -12.19 -0.27
CA ALA A 877 15.64 -13.38 -1.00
C ALA A 877 16.57 -13.59 -2.20
N ILE A 878 16.92 -14.84 -2.48
CA ILE A 878 17.67 -15.30 -3.65
C ILE A 878 16.95 -16.49 -4.28
N ASN A 879 17.33 -16.90 -5.49
CA ASN A 879 16.67 -17.99 -6.21
C ASN A 879 15.14 -17.79 -6.26
N TRP A 880 14.71 -16.57 -6.61
CA TRP A 880 13.30 -16.17 -6.64
C TRP A 880 12.56 -16.38 -5.31
N GLY A 881 13.27 -16.38 -4.18
CA GLY A 881 12.73 -16.58 -2.83
C GLY A 881 12.62 -18.04 -2.40
N ASP A 882 13.29 -18.98 -3.09
CA ASP A 882 13.47 -20.34 -2.56
C ASP A 882 14.39 -20.29 -1.35
N GLU A 883 15.27 -19.29 -1.27
CA GLU A 883 16.23 -19.11 -0.18
C GLU A 883 16.27 -17.65 0.28
N TYR A 884 16.71 -17.46 1.53
CA TYR A 884 16.84 -16.15 2.19
C TYR A 884 18.19 -16.08 2.91
N ASP A 885 18.83 -14.92 2.90
CA ASP A 885 20.02 -14.66 3.70
C ASP A 885 19.62 -14.57 5.20
N LEU A 886 20.15 -15.47 6.03
CA LEU A 886 19.84 -15.58 7.48
C LEU A 886 21.03 -15.21 8.36
N ALA A 887 20.74 -14.84 9.61
CA ALA A 887 21.73 -14.59 10.66
C ALA A 887 21.43 -15.43 11.91
N ASP A 888 22.50 -15.92 12.56
CA ASP A 888 22.42 -16.54 13.89
C ASP A 888 22.23 -15.43 14.93
N ILE A 889 21.00 -15.33 15.44
CA ILE A 889 20.61 -14.36 16.47
C ILE A 889 20.35 -15.14 17.76
N ASP A 890 21.19 -14.92 18.78
CA ASP A 890 20.94 -15.35 20.17
C ASP A 890 19.76 -14.52 20.78
N ASP A 891 18.52 -14.74 20.33
CA ASP A 891 17.29 -14.22 20.97
C ASP A 891 16.35 -15.37 21.36
N ASP A 892 15.83 -15.33 22.59
CA ASP A 892 14.98 -16.40 23.14
C ASP A 892 13.57 -16.42 22.50
N ASP A 893 13.16 -15.31 21.87
CA ASP A 893 11.82 -15.12 21.29
C ASP A 893 11.81 -15.27 19.74
N ILE A 894 12.98 -15.32 19.11
CA ILE A 894 13.16 -15.36 17.65
C ILE A 894 14.36 -16.28 17.37
N GLY A 895 14.13 -17.48 16.82
CA GLY A 895 15.20 -18.44 16.48
C GLY A 895 16.12 -17.97 15.35
N ASP A 896 16.82 -18.89 14.68
CA ASP A 896 17.59 -18.57 13.46
C ASP A 896 16.70 -17.86 12.43
N THR A 897 17.00 -16.59 12.12
CA THR A 897 16.06 -15.70 11.43
C THR A 897 16.76 -14.65 10.57
N PHE A 898 15.99 -13.70 10.06
CA PHE A 898 16.45 -12.52 9.34
C PHE A 898 17.38 -11.66 10.22
N ASP A 899 18.42 -11.05 9.64
CA ASP A 899 19.30 -10.12 10.39
C ASP A 899 18.53 -8.85 10.80
N TRP A 900 19.06 -8.05 11.72
CA TRP A 900 18.36 -6.92 12.32
C TRP A 900 18.80 -5.58 11.73
N LEU A 901 17.86 -4.68 11.45
CA LEU A 901 18.15 -3.25 11.24
C LEU A 901 18.34 -2.52 12.58
N GLU A 902 17.51 -2.86 13.58
CA GLU A 902 17.58 -2.42 14.97
C GLU A 902 17.01 -3.52 15.89
N ASN A 903 17.75 -3.88 16.94
CA ASN A 903 17.40 -4.95 17.89
C ASN A 903 17.57 -4.55 19.37
N LYS A 904 17.89 -3.28 19.67
CA LYS A 904 18.13 -2.85 21.04
C LYS A 904 16.79 -2.59 21.72
N LYS A 905 16.48 -3.41 22.73
CA LYS A 905 15.28 -3.35 23.61
C LYS A 905 14.86 -1.98 24.15
N LYS A 906 15.74 -0.97 24.15
CA LYS A 906 15.39 0.38 24.63
C LYS A 906 14.87 1.31 23.52
N TYR A 907 15.04 0.94 22.26
CA TYR A 907 14.61 1.73 21.11
C TYR A 907 13.39 1.06 20.51
N HIS A 908 12.33 1.83 20.32
CA HIS A 908 11.21 1.44 19.48
C HIS A 908 11.54 1.82 18.04
N SER A 909 11.24 0.93 17.10
CA SER A 909 11.49 1.14 15.68
C SER A 909 10.30 0.69 14.86
N GLY A 910 9.88 1.54 13.93
CA GLY A 910 8.77 1.22 13.04
C GLY A 910 8.72 2.07 11.78
N GLU A 911 7.72 1.78 10.96
CA GLU A 911 7.49 2.45 9.67
C GLU A 911 8.69 2.40 8.71
N GLY A 912 9.36 1.25 8.60
CA GLY A 912 10.47 1.08 7.65
C GLY A 912 10.07 1.37 6.20
N SER A 913 10.99 1.97 5.44
CA SER A 913 10.93 2.19 3.99
C SER A 913 12.25 1.74 3.38
N ILE A 914 12.17 0.98 2.30
CA ILE A 914 13.32 0.25 1.75
C ILE A 914 13.40 0.37 0.23
N THR A 915 14.63 0.28 -0.29
CA THR A 915 14.94 0.18 -1.72
C THR A 915 16.27 -0.54 -1.91
N ALA A 916 16.55 -1.00 -3.13
CA ALA A 916 17.77 -1.72 -3.45
C ALA A 916 18.29 -1.32 -4.84
N ASN A 917 19.56 -1.64 -5.13
CA ASN A 917 20.11 -1.45 -6.47
C ASN A 917 19.74 -2.61 -7.42
N PRO A 918 20.03 -2.47 -8.73
CA PRO A 918 19.63 -3.47 -9.72
C PRO A 918 20.17 -4.88 -9.46
N GLY A 919 21.45 -5.02 -9.11
CA GLY A 919 22.05 -6.34 -8.84
C GLY A 919 21.71 -6.96 -7.48
N GLY A 920 21.03 -6.24 -6.58
CA GLY A 920 20.76 -6.69 -5.20
C GLY A 920 22.01 -6.77 -4.31
N THR A 921 23.02 -5.95 -4.60
CA THR A 921 24.28 -5.81 -3.84
C THR A 921 24.14 -4.83 -2.67
N PHE A 922 23.34 -3.78 -2.85
CA PHE A 922 23.05 -2.74 -1.87
C PHE A 922 21.59 -2.72 -1.51
N PHE A 923 21.35 -2.70 -0.21
CA PHE A 923 20.05 -2.50 0.37
C PHE A 923 20.06 -1.23 1.23
N TYR A 924 19.02 -0.42 1.07
CA TYR A 924 18.88 0.87 1.74
C TYR A 924 17.59 0.88 2.53
N ALA A 925 17.68 1.25 3.82
CA ALA A 925 16.53 1.37 4.70
C ALA A 925 16.51 2.71 5.42
N VAL A 926 15.32 3.29 5.55
CA VAL A 926 15.03 4.41 6.44
C VAL A 926 13.84 4.05 7.33
N TRP A 927 13.87 4.40 8.61
CA TRP A 927 12.77 4.14 9.55
C TRP A 927 12.70 5.21 10.64
N ASN A 928 11.58 5.25 11.38
CA ASN A 928 11.44 6.07 12.57
C ASN A 928 11.95 5.27 13.78
N GLN A 929 12.74 5.91 14.62
CA GLN A 929 13.18 5.32 15.88
C GLN A 929 12.97 6.30 17.02
N TRP A 930 12.40 5.84 18.13
CA TRP A 930 12.14 6.67 19.30
C TRP A 930 12.34 5.91 20.63
N GLN A 931 12.21 6.64 21.72
CA GLN A 931 12.13 6.12 23.08
C GLN A 931 10.88 6.66 23.75
N GLU A 932 10.35 5.89 24.71
CA GLU A 932 9.20 6.28 25.51
C GLU A 932 9.55 6.31 27.00
N ASP A 933 8.94 7.24 27.73
CA ASP A 933 8.99 7.22 29.19
C ASP A 933 7.85 6.37 29.77
N LYS A 934 7.81 6.24 31.10
CA LYS A 934 6.77 5.45 31.80
C LYS A 934 5.33 5.98 31.62
N HIS A 935 5.17 7.09 30.93
CA HIS A 935 3.91 7.75 30.61
C HIS A 935 3.71 7.82 29.09
N GLU A 936 4.43 7.00 28.32
CA GLU A 936 4.33 6.90 26.85
C GLU A 936 4.64 8.22 26.13
N ASN A 937 5.36 9.14 26.78
CA ASN A 937 5.83 10.34 26.09
C ASN A 937 7.03 9.98 25.22
N VAL A 938 6.90 10.28 23.93
CA VAL A 938 7.94 10.08 22.91
C VAL A 938 9.08 11.08 23.10
N PHE A 939 10.33 10.60 23.01
CA PHE A 939 11.54 11.43 22.97
C PHE A 939 12.66 10.71 22.20
N ASP A 940 13.74 11.44 21.86
CA ASP A 940 14.83 10.91 21.01
C ASP A 940 14.28 10.27 19.72
N SER A 941 13.26 10.91 19.13
CA SER A 941 12.59 10.45 17.91
C SER A 941 13.31 10.99 16.68
N ASP A 942 13.82 10.10 15.84
CA ASP A 942 14.64 10.45 14.69
C ASP A 942 14.39 9.52 13.49
N ALA A 943 14.58 10.07 12.28
CA ALA A 943 14.69 9.30 11.05
C ALA A 943 16.10 8.71 10.92
N ILE A 944 16.18 7.38 10.95
CA ILE A 944 17.44 6.63 10.89
C ILE A 944 17.59 6.00 9.51
N PHE A 945 18.81 6.06 8.97
CA PHE A 945 19.20 5.41 7.72
C PHE A 945 20.23 4.31 7.98
N ARG A 946 20.09 3.19 7.26
CA ARG A 946 21.10 2.14 7.15
C ARG A 946 21.30 1.73 5.69
N ARG A 947 22.56 1.48 5.34
CA ARG A 947 22.97 0.82 4.10
C ARG A 947 23.54 -0.54 4.46
N VAL A 948 23.10 -1.59 3.77
CA VAL A 948 23.64 -2.94 3.86
C VAL A 948 24.31 -3.26 2.52
N LEU A 949 25.47 -3.92 2.60
CA LEU A 949 26.27 -4.36 1.47
C LEU A 949 26.41 -5.87 1.57
N TYR A 950 25.99 -6.56 0.52
CA TYR A 950 26.16 -8.00 0.37
C TYR A 950 27.41 -8.26 -0.45
N LEU A 951 28.42 -8.90 0.16
CA LEU A 951 29.74 -9.11 -0.45
C LEU A 951 29.90 -10.45 -1.16
N ASP A 952 29.06 -11.44 -0.84
CA ASP A 952 29.12 -12.76 -1.44
C ASP A 952 28.12 -12.87 -2.61
N GLU A 953 28.62 -13.31 -3.77
CA GLU A 953 27.80 -13.80 -4.89
C GLU A 953 27.56 -15.32 -4.81
N ASP A 954 28.31 -16.03 -3.96
CA ASP A 954 28.36 -17.49 -3.91
C ASP A 954 27.81 -18.02 -2.59
N CYS A 955 26.49 -18.15 -2.48
CA CYS A 955 25.96 -19.26 -1.70
C CYS A 955 25.71 -20.39 -2.73
N GLU A 956 26.73 -21.24 -2.95
CA GLU A 956 26.62 -22.43 -3.79
C GLU A 956 26.66 -23.69 -2.89
N GLY A 957 25.55 -24.43 -2.80
CA GLY A 957 25.49 -25.77 -2.19
C GLY A 957 25.00 -25.84 -0.74
N GLU A 958 25.40 -26.89 -0.01
CA GLU A 958 25.01 -27.21 1.39
C GLU A 958 25.34 -26.10 2.44
N ASP A 959 25.90 -24.97 2.00
CA ASP A 959 26.30 -23.83 2.81
C ASP A 959 25.25 -22.68 2.81
N CYS A 960 24.16 -22.78 2.04
CA CYS A 960 22.93 -22.00 2.25
C CYS A 960 21.99 -22.83 3.17
N ILE A 961 21.62 -22.30 4.34
CA ILE A 961 20.79 -23.03 5.31
C ILE A 961 19.31 -22.85 4.92
N THR A 962 18.66 -23.93 4.48
CA THR A 962 17.24 -24.13 4.75
C THR A 962 17.08 -24.28 6.27
N PRO A 963 16.07 -23.66 6.93
CA PRO A 963 15.92 -23.68 8.38
C PRO A 963 16.14 -25.10 8.95
N PRO A 964 16.86 -25.23 10.09
CA PRO A 964 17.62 -26.42 10.40
C PRO A 964 16.72 -27.66 10.58
N PRO A 965 17.18 -28.86 10.17
CA PRO A 965 16.60 -30.09 10.67
C PRO A 965 16.87 -30.19 12.17
N VAL A 966 15.82 -30.44 12.95
CA VAL A 966 15.95 -30.88 14.34
C VAL A 966 16.74 -32.20 14.34
N ASP A 967 17.96 -32.18 14.87
CA ASP A 967 18.77 -33.37 15.05
C ASP A 967 18.12 -34.28 16.11
N ASP A 968 17.42 -35.31 15.66
CA ASP A 968 17.15 -36.51 16.45
C ASP A 968 18.48 -37.23 16.73
N ASP A 969 19.17 -36.93 17.85
CA ASP A 969 20.02 -37.96 18.47
C ASP A 969 20.10 -37.89 20.01
N ASP A 970 19.67 -39.00 20.59
CA ASP A 970 19.74 -39.34 22.01
C ASP A 970 21.18 -39.26 22.56
N GLY A 971 21.32 -38.62 23.71
CA GLY A 971 22.62 -38.23 24.25
C GLY A 971 23.58 -39.34 24.70
N GLU A 972 24.84 -38.93 24.91
CA GLU A 972 25.65 -39.41 26.03
C GLU A 972 26.82 -38.44 26.35
N ASP A 973 26.94 -38.17 27.64
CA ASP A 973 27.92 -37.34 28.34
C ASP A 973 29.39 -37.76 28.10
N SER A 974 30.28 -36.82 27.73
CA SER A 974 31.63 -36.74 28.32
C SER A 974 32.37 -35.44 27.97
N GLY A 975 32.75 -34.70 29.02
CA GLY A 975 33.44 -33.42 28.91
C GLY A 975 34.88 -33.44 28.40
N GLY A 976 35.30 -32.29 27.89
CA GLY A 976 36.70 -31.95 27.59
C GLY A 976 36.82 -30.51 27.10
N GLY A 977 37.32 -29.61 27.96
CA GLY A 977 37.46 -28.19 27.63
C GLY A 977 38.51 -27.87 26.57
N GLY A 978 38.25 -26.79 25.82
CA GLY A 978 39.19 -26.15 24.90
C GLY A 978 38.57 -24.89 24.33
N GLY A 979 39.07 -23.72 24.72
CA GLY A 979 38.46 -22.44 24.38
C GLY A 979 38.87 -21.86 23.02
N ALA A 980 37.95 -21.09 22.46
CA ALA A 980 38.08 -19.89 21.61
C ALA A 980 36.65 -19.59 21.13
N LYS A 981 36.12 -18.39 20.96
CA LYS A 981 36.40 -16.99 21.31
C LYS A 981 35.07 -16.29 20.93
N PRO A 982 34.75 -15.12 21.51
CA PRO A 982 33.56 -14.38 21.12
C PRO A 982 33.79 -13.72 19.75
N LYS A 983 32.79 -13.78 18.86
CA LYS A 983 32.55 -12.73 17.87
C LYS A 983 31.10 -12.29 18.03
N LYS A 984 30.90 -11.36 18.96
CA LYS A 984 29.74 -10.47 18.97
C LYS A 984 29.91 -9.48 17.81
N ARG A 985 28.87 -9.28 17.01
CA ARG A 985 28.65 -7.97 16.36
C ARG A 985 28.26 -6.95 17.43
#